data_AF-A0A7S4RWG6-F1
#
_entry.id   AF-A0A7S4RWG6-F1
#
_cell.length_a   1.000
_cell.length_b   1.000
_cell.length_c   1.000
_cell.angle_alpha   90.00
_cell.angle_beta   90.00
_cell.angle_gamma   90.00
#
_symmetry.space_group_name_H-M   'P 1'
#
loop_
_entity.id
_entity.type
_entity.pdbx_description
1 polymer ?
#
loop_
_entity_poly.entity_id
_entity_poly.type
_entity_poly.pdbx_seq_one_letter_code
_entity_poly.pdbx_strand_id
1 'polypeptide(L)'
;MPSGDAGLTPEEQDTLVSFLLSPAASTERQEVSNGREAIGVLPESTVRELLEAHVPNIAFMLDRTGCTPVADYIWMSYQNGLPIYRGDPSVQQHTINAMRYIFNAAATGEPKGGPDALKRLAEAYQSCQAEQGRTIDALYRKISGRDASIRDQVLALVDSFKALTLEAVVHELNPRAAGMGDHNPSMQAPHITSAYLEAVGAELGLRGVAAARRDENRPRRVQRERVLQAFRGQFNVADLAGALAADVNQQAENAERVIDRDLLAEWASAEEGAGAGFSAHSIFFDEENAGDYDGRPEKSGEYQPYLSRKVALQVLARMFLEQRPKGAEDAVEVSKEEQEQQALLSFLLSPAASTEHREAEKRRSDGEAAAVPELSEAEVRELLEKHVPLIGMMLDRTGCTPVATYLWFSYSRGLPIYDGTPEVQQHTVRAVRFIFNAAVTGAPGGAAALQRLAEAFQSCQAEQGRTIDALYGKLSGRDASLEDQVLILVDSLKALTMESVLHEMNPQAAGMGDHSPSDQAPHITSAYLEAVGARLGMRGVAAASNDVNRPPVPDPGRILALFREKFSLTDLAGALAADVNQQAADAERVIDRDLLAKWASASAGSGGFDAHSIYFDEERAGDFDGRPEGSGEFQPFLSRRVAMDVLVRLFVQPSPAAAADAAADAAAADAAPDAAAADAAPDASTADAAAPPPRAGKGGGRRRRGKGKAEAGEDAGKGEGKGKGKGKGKGRKSGDAAQSGGRGRGRGRGDAGKGQGRSSSNAAQEGGRGRGRGRNGTKRVWVVKVRPEEN
;
A
#
# COMPACT_ATOMS: atom_id res chain seq x y z
N MET A 1 26.52 -40.28 23.45
CA MET A 1 25.92 -39.29 22.53
C MET A 1 27.05 -38.44 22.02
N PRO A 2 27.34 -38.38 20.71
CA PRO A 2 28.35 -37.46 20.21
C PRO A 2 27.80 -36.04 20.41
N SER A 3 28.38 -35.29 21.34
CA SER A 3 28.21 -33.84 21.44
C SER A 3 28.92 -33.20 20.25
N GLY A 4 28.32 -33.39 19.06
CA GLY A 4 28.76 -32.74 17.84
C GLY A 4 28.64 -31.24 18.05
N ASP A 5 29.72 -30.55 17.73
CA ASP A 5 29.86 -29.10 17.75
C ASP A 5 28.95 -28.48 16.66
N ALA A 6 27.64 -28.63 16.83
CA ALA A 6 26.62 -28.29 15.83
C ALA A 6 26.39 -26.78 15.87
N GLY A 7 27.33 -26.03 15.28
CA GLY A 7 27.01 -24.72 14.72
C GLY A 7 25.95 -24.86 13.62
N LEU A 8 25.26 -23.76 13.33
CA LEU A 8 24.32 -23.71 12.20
C LEU A 8 25.06 -24.04 10.90
N THR A 9 24.45 -24.87 10.07
CA THR A 9 24.90 -25.10 8.69
C THR A 9 24.84 -23.78 7.90
N PRO A 10 25.65 -23.62 6.83
CA PRO A 10 25.59 -22.43 5.98
C PRO A 10 24.17 -22.13 5.46
N GLU A 11 23.39 -23.17 5.14
CA GLU A 11 22.02 -23.03 4.64
C GLU A 11 21.04 -22.51 5.72
N GLU A 12 21.18 -22.99 6.96
CA GLU A 12 20.41 -22.45 8.10
C GLU A 12 20.79 -21.00 8.39
N GLN A 13 22.07 -20.64 8.29
CA GLN A 13 22.52 -19.26 8.44
C GLN A 13 21.94 -18.35 7.36
N ASP A 14 21.98 -18.77 6.10
CA ASP A 14 21.40 -18.02 4.98
C ASP A 14 19.89 -17.87 5.13
N THR A 15 19.20 -18.93 5.56
CA THR A 15 17.75 -18.90 5.84
C THR A 15 17.43 -17.94 6.97
N LEU A 16 18.23 -17.94 8.04
CA LEU A 16 18.06 -17.05 9.18
C LEU A 16 18.30 -15.60 8.78
N VAL A 17 19.36 -15.32 8.01
CA VAL A 17 19.63 -13.98 7.47
C VAL A 17 18.48 -13.53 6.59
N SER A 18 17.97 -14.40 5.70
CA SER A 18 16.83 -14.09 4.84
C SER A 18 15.58 -13.72 5.65
N PHE A 19 15.24 -14.51 6.67
CA PHE A 19 14.12 -14.21 7.57
C PHE A 19 14.34 -12.89 8.31
N LEU A 20 15.51 -12.70 8.93
CA LEU A 20 15.82 -11.52 9.73
C LEU A 20 15.83 -10.26 8.88
N LEU A 21 16.20 -10.33 7.60
CA LEU A 21 16.11 -9.21 6.66
C LEU A 21 14.74 -9.06 6.00
N SER A 22 13.76 -9.92 6.28
CA SER A 22 12.43 -9.82 5.69
C SER A 22 11.54 -8.82 6.46
N PRO A 23 10.44 -8.33 5.84
CA PRO A 23 9.42 -7.55 6.55
C PRO A 23 8.83 -8.25 7.78
N ALA A 24 8.79 -9.59 7.80
CA ALA A 24 8.24 -10.38 8.90
C ALA A 24 9.05 -10.25 10.19
N ALA A 25 10.33 -9.88 10.10
CA ALA A 25 11.19 -9.61 11.23
C ALA A 25 11.16 -8.14 11.69
N SER A 26 10.37 -7.28 11.04
CA SER A 26 10.19 -5.89 11.48
C SER A 26 9.20 -5.83 12.63
N THR A 27 9.55 -5.11 13.70
CA THR A 27 8.57 -4.83 14.76
C THR A 27 7.59 -3.70 14.39
N GLU A 28 7.78 -3.02 13.24
CA GLU A 28 6.84 -2.02 12.69
C GLU A 28 5.54 -2.67 12.23
N ARG A 29 4.70 -3.06 13.20
CA ARG A 29 3.29 -3.36 12.98
C ARG A 29 2.56 -2.04 12.76
N GLN A 30 1.76 -1.97 11.69
CA GLN A 30 0.69 -0.97 11.61
C GLN A 30 -0.12 -1.13 12.90
N GLU A 31 -0.21 -0.06 13.68
CA GLU A 31 -1.09 -0.07 14.83
C GLU A 31 -2.50 -0.20 14.29
N VAL A 32 -3.04 -1.41 14.32
CA VAL A 32 -4.48 -1.60 14.23
C VAL A 32 -4.99 -0.81 15.42
N SER A 33 -5.77 0.23 15.15
CA SER A 33 -6.35 1.14 16.14
C SER A 33 -7.42 0.38 16.95
N ASN A 34 -6.99 -0.67 17.64
CA ASN A 34 -7.80 -1.60 18.41
C ASN A 34 -8.22 -0.90 19.69
N GLY A 35 -9.16 0.05 19.57
CA GLY A 35 -9.98 0.59 20.66
C GLY A 35 -9.26 0.94 21.97
N ARG A 36 -7.95 1.21 21.96
CA ARG A 36 -7.18 1.45 23.18
C ARG A 36 -7.81 2.64 23.90
N GLU A 37 -8.00 2.49 25.21
CA GLU A 37 -8.46 3.56 26.08
C GLU A 37 -7.70 4.85 25.76
N ALA A 38 -8.42 5.96 25.68
CA ALA A 38 -7.82 7.25 25.35
C ALA A 38 -6.68 7.56 26.34
N ILE A 39 -5.45 7.64 25.83
CA ILE A 39 -4.28 7.93 26.65
C ILE A 39 -4.49 9.30 27.31
N GLY A 40 -4.46 9.33 28.65
CA GLY A 40 -4.68 10.54 29.43
C GLY A 40 -3.80 11.70 28.98
N VAL A 41 -4.38 12.89 28.86
CA VAL A 41 -3.63 14.11 28.53
C VAL A 41 -3.23 14.79 29.83
N LEU A 42 -1.93 14.87 30.08
CA LEU A 42 -1.35 15.58 31.21
C LEU A 42 -1.34 17.10 30.93
N PRO A 43 -1.58 17.94 31.94
CA PRO A 43 -1.47 19.39 31.78
C PRO A 43 -0.01 19.81 31.60
N GLU A 44 0.21 20.99 30.99
CA GLU A 44 1.55 21.51 30.69
C GLU A 44 2.46 21.56 31.92
N SER A 45 1.92 22.02 33.06
CA SER A 45 2.66 22.12 34.31
C SER A 45 3.22 20.77 34.75
N THR A 46 2.42 19.69 34.66
CA THR A 46 2.86 18.34 35.02
C THR A 46 3.92 17.82 34.06
N VAL A 47 3.77 18.05 32.74
CA VAL A 47 4.80 17.67 31.76
C VAL A 47 6.13 18.37 32.05
N ARG A 48 6.10 19.66 32.40
CA ARG A 48 7.30 20.43 32.76
C ARG A 48 7.92 19.97 34.08
N GLU A 49 7.11 19.74 35.11
CA GLU A 49 7.58 19.21 36.41
C GLU A 49 8.28 17.86 36.25
N LEU A 50 7.74 16.95 35.42
CA LEU A 50 8.37 15.66 35.13
C LEU A 50 9.73 15.83 34.43
N LEU A 51 9.82 16.74 33.45
CA LEU A 51 11.08 17.04 32.78
C LEU A 51 12.11 17.64 33.74
N GLU A 52 11.71 18.57 34.60
CA GLU A 52 12.60 19.19 35.59
C GLU A 52 13.08 18.18 36.65
N ALA A 53 12.22 17.26 37.05
CA ALA A 53 12.55 16.21 38.01
C ALA A 53 13.53 15.18 37.46
N HIS A 54 13.40 14.80 36.18
CA HIS A 54 14.11 13.65 35.61
C HIS A 54 15.21 14.00 34.61
N VAL A 55 15.25 15.23 34.07
CA VAL A 55 16.23 15.65 33.07
C VAL A 55 17.15 16.74 33.63
N PRO A 56 18.39 16.38 34.01
CA PRO A 56 19.34 17.35 34.56
C PRO A 56 19.58 18.52 33.60
N ASN A 57 19.46 19.74 34.13
CA ASN A 57 19.68 20.99 33.40
C ASN A 57 18.69 21.27 32.25
N ILE A 58 17.50 20.66 32.24
CA ILE A 58 16.49 20.91 31.18
C ILE A 58 16.18 22.39 30.96
N ALA A 59 16.20 23.21 32.02
CA ALA A 59 15.99 24.65 31.96
C ALA A 59 17.02 25.41 31.09
N PHE A 60 18.19 24.81 30.85
CA PHE A 60 19.26 25.37 30.04
C PHE A 60 19.45 24.66 28.68
N MET A 61 18.69 23.60 28.43
CA MET A 61 18.76 22.85 27.18
C MET A 61 17.99 23.62 26.10
N LEU A 62 18.66 23.88 24.99
CA LEU A 62 18.09 24.47 23.78
C LEU A 62 18.11 23.44 22.66
N ASP A 63 17.17 23.56 21.74
CA ASP A 63 17.14 22.75 20.51
C ASP A 63 18.42 22.94 19.68
N ARG A 64 18.56 22.16 18.59
CA ARG A 64 19.75 22.24 17.73
C ARG A 64 20.04 23.64 17.17
N THR A 65 19.01 24.48 17.01
CA THR A 65 19.17 25.84 16.49
C THR A 65 19.61 26.83 17.56
N GLY A 66 19.59 26.42 18.84
CA GLY A 66 19.87 27.28 19.99
C GLY A 66 18.80 28.34 20.23
N CYS A 67 17.59 28.16 19.66
CA CYS A 67 16.54 29.18 19.68
C CYS A 67 15.37 28.80 20.59
N THR A 68 15.05 27.51 20.72
CA THR A 68 13.87 27.05 21.44
C THR A 68 14.28 26.20 22.65
N PRO A 69 13.80 26.49 23.87
CA PRO A 69 14.01 25.60 25.01
C PRO A 69 13.50 24.19 24.72
N VAL A 70 14.28 23.16 25.07
CA VAL A 70 13.92 21.76 24.79
C VAL A 70 12.59 21.38 25.45
N ALA A 71 12.34 21.85 26.67
CA ALA A 71 11.07 21.61 27.36
C ALA A 71 9.85 22.16 26.58
N ASP A 72 9.99 23.37 26.02
CA ASP A 72 8.92 23.98 25.21
C ASP A 72 8.68 23.18 23.94
N TYR A 73 9.76 22.74 23.29
CA TYR A 73 9.64 21.98 22.05
C TYR A 73 9.03 20.59 22.28
N ILE A 74 9.41 19.91 23.36
CA ILE A 74 8.79 18.65 23.78
C ILE A 74 7.29 18.84 24.04
N TRP A 75 6.90 19.92 24.73
CA TRP A 75 5.49 20.21 24.97
C TRP A 75 4.71 20.47 23.68
N MET A 76 5.27 21.24 22.75
CA MET A 76 4.65 21.48 21.44
C MET A 76 4.40 20.16 20.70
N SER A 77 5.37 19.25 20.70
CA SER A 77 5.25 17.93 20.08
C SER A 77 4.31 16.98 20.82
N TYR A 78 4.25 17.08 22.15
CA TYR A 78 3.29 16.33 22.98
C TYR A 78 1.84 16.67 22.61
N GLN A 79 1.57 17.96 22.34
CA GLN A 79 0.23 18.42 21.96
C GLN A 79 -0.09 18.11 20.50
N ASN A 80 0.86 18.41 19.61
CA ASN A 80 0.58 18.53 18.19
C ASN A 80 1.26 17.48 17.33
N GLY A 81 2.16 16.67 17.87
CA GLY A 81 3.06 15.79 17.12
C GLY A 81 4.26 16.56 16.54
N LEU A 82 5.15 15.86 15.82
CA LEU A 82 6.31 16.51 15.22
C LEU A 82 5.93 17.28 13.95
N PRO A 83 6.45 18.50 13.70
CA PRO A 83 6.11 19.28 12.50
C PRO A 83 6.36 18.54 11.17
N ILE A 84 7.42 17.73 11.09
CA ILE A 84 7.78 16.93 9.91
C ILE A 84 6.71 15.90 9.49
N TYR A 85 5.80 15.51 10.39
CA TYR A 85 4.74 14.53 10.10
C TYR A 85 3.36 15.19 9.88
N ARG A 86 3.25 16.53 9.85
CA ARG A 86 1.97 17.25 9.72
C ARG A 86 1.16 16.86 8.48
N GLY A 87 1.83 16.43 7.41
CA GLY A 87 1.19 15.95 6.17
C GLY A 87 0.69 14.49 6.23
N ASP A 88 0.84 13.80 7.35
CA ASP A 88 0.45 12.41 7.55
C ASP A 88 -0.29 12.25 8.89
N PRO A 89 -1.63 12.38 8.90
CA PRO A 89 -2.41 12.35 10.14
C PRO A 89 -2.19 11.08 10.97
N SER A 90 -1.92 9.94 10.34
CA SER A 90 -1.69 8.66 11.03
C SER A 90 -0.37 8.69 11.81
N VAL A 91 0.74 9.03 11.15
CA VAL A 91 2.05 9.13 11.80
C VAL A 91 2.07 10.26 12.84
N GLN A 92 1.39 11.38 12.56
CA GLN A 92 1.24 12.49 13.50
C GLN A 92 0.54 12.02 14.78
N GLN A 93 -0.60 11.36 14.64
CA GLN A 93 -1.39 10.91 15.78
C GLN A 93 -0.67 9.82 16.57
N HIS A 94 0.02 8.90 15.90
CA HIS A 94 0.88 7.93 16.55
C HIS A 94 1.97 8.62 17.39
N THR A 95 2.64 9.63 16.82
CA THR A 95 3.68 10.40 17.55
C THR A 95 3.11 11.09 18.79
N ILE A 96 1.92 11.68 18.69
CA ILE A 96 1.21 12.29 19.82
C ILE A 96 0.93 11.24 20.90
N ASN A 97 0.36 10.10 20.50
CA ASN A 97 0.01 9.02 21.42
C ASN A 97 1.24 8.44 22.11
N ALA A 98 2.32 8.22 21.36
CA ALA A 98 3.61 7.75 21.86
C ALA A 98 4.18 8.71 22.91
N MET A 99 4.22 10.01 22.60
CA MET A 99 4.64 11.05 23.56
C MET A 99 3.77 11.02 24.82
N ARG A 100 2.45 10.98 24.67
CA ARG A 100 1.52 10.94 25.80
C ARG A 100 1.76 9.73 26.69
N TYR A 101 1.97 8.57 26.09
CA TYR A 101 2.23 7.34 26.81
C TYR A 101 3.53 7.42 27.62
N ILE A 102 4.63 7.87 27.00
CA ILE A 102 5.94 8.04 27.67
C ILE A 102 5.79 8.90 28.92
N PHE A 103 5.07 10.03 28.81
CA PHE A 103 4.86 10.94 29.93
C PHE A 103 3.94 10.39 31.01
N ASN A 104 2.87 9.66 30.65
CA ASN A 104 2.00 9.02 31.64
C ASN A 104 2.76 7.94 32.42
N ALA A 105 3.58 7.12 31.76
CA ALA A 105 4.40 6.11 32.42
C ALA A 105 5.44 6.73 33.37
N ALA A 106 6.02 7.87 32.99
CA ALA A 106 6.90 8.64 33.89
C ALA A 106 6.12 9.20 35.09
N ALA A 107 4.89 9.69 34.89
CA ALA A 107 4.04 10.24 35.94
C ALA A 107 3.57 9.19 36.97
N THR A 108 3.29 7.96 36.53
CA THR A 108 2.85 6.87 37.40
C THR A 108 4.00 6.17 38.12
N GLY A 109 5.25 6.54 37.82
CA GLY A 109 6.43 5.91 38.39
C GLY A 109 6.56 4.45 37.97
N GLU A 110 6.10 4.10 36.76
CA GLU A 110 6.24 2.74 36.25
C GLU A 110 7.74 2.35 36.27
N PRO A 111 8.09 1.21 36.89
CA PRO A 111 9.48 0.83 37.11
C PRO A 111 10.27 0.59 35.82
N LYS A 112 9.60 0.52 34.66
CA LYS A 112 10.18 0.23 33.35
C LYS A 112 10.79 1.47 32.64
N GLY A 113 11.44 2.35 33.39
CA GLY A 113 12.37 3.34 32.81
C GLY A 113 11.75 4.65 32.30
N GLY A 114 10.60 5.07 32.84
CA GLY A 114 10.01 6.39 32.53
C GLY A 114 10.99 7.57 32.68
N PRO A 115 11.72 7.71 33.81
CA PRO A 115 12.71 8.77 34.00
C PRO A 115 13.84 8.78 32.94
N ASP A 116 14.41 7.62 32.63
CA ASP A 116 15.49 7.50 31.64
C ASP A 116 15.00 7.79 30.22
N ALA A 117 13.74 7.44 29.93
CA ALA A 117 13.09 7.78 28.67
C ALA A 117 12.97 9.30 28.49
N LEU A 118 12.60 10.05 29.53
CA LEU A 118 12.53 11.51 29.46
C LEU A 118 13.91 12.15 29.20
N LYS A 119 14.97 11.60 29.80
CA LYS A 119 16.34 12.07 29.53
C LYS A 119 16.74 11.83 28.08
N ARG A 120 16.54 10.62 27.57
CA ARG A 120 16.81 10.27 26.16
C ARG A 120 15.98 11.11 25.19
N LEU A 121 14.72 11.35 25.52
CA LEU A 121 13.84 12.22 24.74
C LEU A 121 14.40 13.64 24.67
N ALA A 122 14.81 14.22 25.81
CA ALA A 122 15.39 15.56 25.84
C ALA A 122 16.74 15.67 25.10
N GLU A 123 17.57 14.63 25.12
CA GLU A 123 18.77 14.55 24.30
C GLU A 123 18.44 14.52 22.80
N ALA A 124 17.43 13.75 22.39
CA ALA A 124 16.99 13.68 20.99
C ALA A 124 16.42 15.01 20.45
N TYR A 125 15.81 15.84 21.30
CA TYR A 125 15.32 17.17 20.91
C TYR A 125 16.43 18.20 20.63
N GLN A 126 17.69 17.87 20.94
CA GLN A 126 18.86 18.62 20.48
C GLN A 126 19.34 18.18 19.08
N SER A 127 18.66 17.20 18.47
CA SER A 127 18.95 16.66 17.13
C SER A 127 17.91 17.12 16.09
N CYS A 128 17.93 16.54 14.88
CA CYS A 128 16.94 16.83 13.84
C CYS A 128 15.58 16.15 14.13
N GLN A 129 14.50 16.62 13.47
CA GLN A 129 13.16 16.04 13.68
C GLN A 129 13.03 14.58 13.26
N ALA A 130 13.81 14.13 12.26
CA ALA A 130 13.84 12.72 11.87
C ALA A 130 14.42 11.84 12.98
N GLU A 131 15.43 12.33 13.71
CA GLU A 131 15.98 11.65 14.89
C GLU A 131 14.95 11.61 16.02
N GLN A 132 14.31 12.76 16.29
CA GLN A 132 13.28 12.88 17.32
C GLN A 132 12.16 11.85 17.12
N GLY A 133 11.63 11.72 15.89
CA GLY A 133 10.56 10.76 15.60
C GLY A 133 10.96 9.31 15.84
N ARG A 134 12.20 8.93 15.45
CA ARG A 134 12.74 7.57 15.70
C ARG A 134 12.92 7.29 17.18
N THR A 135 13.44 8.26 17.95
CA THR A 135 13.60 8.13 19.41
C THR A 135 12.24 7.98 20.10
N ILE A 136 11.23 8.76 19.70
CA ILE A 136 9.88 8.69 20.29
C ILE A 136 9.28 7.30 20.10
N ASP A 137 9.28 6.78 18.87
CA ASP A 137 8.75 5.43 18.59
C ASP A 137 9.53 4.37 19.39
N ALA A 138 10.87 4.42 19.41
CA ALA A 138 11.69 3.48 20.18
C ALA A 138 11.37 3.49 21.68
N LEU A 139 11.25 4.68 22.30
CA LEU A 139 10.93 4.81 23.72
C LEU A 139 9.51 4.31 24.02
N TYR A 140 8.54 4.67 23.18
CA TYR A 140 7.15 4.24 23.39
C TYR A 140 6.99 2.73 23.35
N ARG A 141 7.69 2.02 22.46
CA ARG A 141 7.62 0.54 22.43
C ARG A 141 8.17 -0.10 23.68
N LYS A 142 9.35 0.37 24.11
CA LYS A 142 10.00 -0.11 25.33
C LYS A 142 9.08 0.02 26.55
N ILE A 143 8.40 1.15 26.68
CA ILE A 143 7.55 1.43 27.85
C ILE A 143 6.19 0.75 27.72
N SER A 144 5.58 0.72 26.54
CA SER A 144 4.21 0.21 26.34
C SER A 144 4.04 -1.31 26.45
N GLY A 145 5.13 -2.04 26.69
CA GLY A 145 5.11 -3.50 26.66
C GLY A 145 4.78 -4.05 25.27
N ARG A 146 4.92 -3.25 24.21
CA ARG A 146 4.82 -3.75 22.83
C ARG A 146 5.87 -4.83 22.54
N ASP A 147 6.99 -4.75 23.26
CA ASP A 147 8.06 -5.74 23.25
C ASP A 147 7.98 -6.65 24.51
N ALA A 148 6.76 -7.03 24.94
CA ALA A 148 6.57 -7.81 26.17
C ALA A 148 7.03 -9.26 26.06
N SER A 149 6.95 -9.89 24.88
CA SER A 149 7.43 -11.26 24.71
C SER A 149 8.93 -11.28 24.43
N ILE A 150 9.63 -12.34 24.84
CA ILE A 150 11.06 -12.51 24.52
C ILE A 150 11.31 -12.44 23.00
N ARG A 151 10.38 -12.96 22.19
CA ARG A 151 10.49 -12.93 20.73
C ARG A 151 10.46 -11.50 20.22
N ASP A 152 9.54 -10.67 20.74
CA ASP A 152 9.44 -9.26 20.36
C ASP A 152 10.69 -8.47 20.83
N GLN A 153 11.26 -8.79 22.00
CA GLN A 153 12.52 -8.18 22.47
C GLN A 153 13.71 -8.53 21.57
N VAL A 154 13.81 -9.79 21.14
CA VAL A 154 14.85 -10.21 20.19
C VAL A 154 14.65 -9.52 18.84
N LEU A 155 13.42 -9.38 18.35
CA LEU A 155 13.14 -8.61 17.13
C LEU A 155 13.45 -7.11 17.30
N ALA A 156 13.21 -6.52 18.47
CA ALA A 156 13.60 -5.14 18.76
C ALA A 156 15.13 -4.94 18.75
N LEU A 157 15.88 -5.94 19.24
CA LEU A 157 17.34 -5.97 19.12
C LEU A 157 17.79 -6.11 17.66
N VAL A 158 17.13 -6.98 16.89
CA VAL A 158 17.37 -7.13 15.43
C VAL A 158 17.16 -5.80 14.71
N ASP A 159 16.07 -5.09 15.01
CA ASP A 159 15.79 -3.77 14.42
C ASP A 159 16.87 -2.74 14.76
N SER A 160 17.34 -2.74 16.02
CA SER A 160 18.44 -1.88 16.46
C SER A 160 19.73 -2.20 15.70
N PHE A 161 20.03 -3.49 15.52
CA PHE A 161 21.21 -3.93 14.77
C PHE A 161 21.11 -3.56 13.29
N LYS A 162 19.95 -3.73 12.66
CA LYS A 162 19.70 -3.28 11.28
C LYS A 162 19.88 -1.77 11.12
N ALA A 163 19.44 -0.97 12.11
CA ALA A 163 19.63 0.47 12.08
C ALA A 163 21.12 0.85 12.12
N LEU A 164 21.92 0.18 12.98
CA LEU A 164 23.37 0.36 13.01
C LEU A 164 24.04 -0.06 11.71
N THR A 165 23.60 -1.18 11.10
CA THR A 165 24.06 -1.59 9.77
C THR A 165 23.75 -0.50 8.73
N LEU A 166 22.55 0.08 8.76
CA LEU A 166 22.18 1.14 7.83
C LEU A 166 23.04 2.40 8.01
N GLU A 167 23.33 2.79 9.25
CA GLU A 167 24.21 3.92 9.55
C GLU A 167 25.64 3.68 9.02
N ALA A 168 26.16 2.46 9.19
CA ALA A 168 27.45 2.08 8.64
C ALA A 168 27.45 2.11 7.09
N VAL A 169 26.37 1.68 6.43
CA VAL A 169 26.18 1.84 4.98
C VAL A 169 26.12 3.31 4.57
N VAL A 170 25.42 4.16 5.32
CA VAL A 170 25.37 5.61 5.06
C VAL A 170 26.77 6.22 5.14
N HIS A 171 27.56 5.85 6.14
CA HIS A 171 28.94 6.32 6.28
C HIS A 171 29.86 5.82 5.16
N GLU A 172 29.74 4.55 4.76
CA GLU A 172 30.52 3.97 3.66
C GLU A 172 30.22 4.67 2.34
N LEU A 173 28.93 4.81 2.00
CA LEU A 173 28.50 5.35 0.71
C LEU A 173 28.57 6.88 0.67
N ASN A 174 28.56 7.56 1.82
CA ASN A 174 28.53 9.03 1.94
C ASN A 174 29.53 9.53 3.00
N PRO A 175 30.86 9.36 2.79
CA PRO A 175 31.88 9.68 3.79
C PRO A 175 31.90 11.18 4.19
N ARG A 176 31.28 12.05 3.40
CA ARG A 176 31.17 13.49 3.71
C ARG A 176 30.01 13.84 4.64
N ALA A 177 29.06 12.93 4.87
CA ALA A 177 27.82 13.22 5.59
C ALA A 177 28.05 13.71 7.04
N ALA A 178 29.09 13.19 7.70
CA ALA A 178 29.46 13.57 9.07
C ALA A 178 29.93 15.02 9.22
N GLY A 179 30.36 15.67 8.12
CA GLY A 179 30.82 17.06 8.13
C GLY A 179 29.77 18.08 7.67
N MET A 180 28.55 17.63 7.35
CA MET A 180 27.53 18.49 6.76
C MET A 180 26.75 19.25 7.82
N GLY A 181 26.76 20.58 7.72
CA GLY A 181 25.97 21.47 8.57
C GLY A 181 24.61 21.84 7.96
N ASP A 182 23.89 22.69 8.67
CA ASP A 182 22.47 23.03 8.39
C ASP A 182 22.24 23.78 7.07
N HIS A 183 23.30 24.26 6.43
CA HIS A 183 23.25 24.88 5.11
C HIS A 183 23.02 23.86 3.97
N ASN A 184 23.16 22.55 4.23
CA ASN A 184 22.84 21.50 3.27
C ASN A 184 22.26 20.26 3.97
N PRO A 185 21.00 20.33 4.44
CA PRO A 185 20.40 19.27 5.25
C PRO A 185 20.32 17.94 4.49
N SER A 186 20.07 17.96 3.18
CA SER A 186 20.00 16.72 2.37
C SER A 186 21.27 15.88 2.35
N MET A 187 22.42 16.47 2.66
CA MET A 187 23.69 15.74 2.74
C MET A 187 24.04 15.30 4.16
N GLN A 188 23.21 15.61 5.16
CA GLN A 188 23.42 15.18 6.54
C GLN A 188 23.03 13.70 6.69
N ALA A 189 23.77 12.97 7.54
CA ALA A 189 23.57 11.53 7.72
C ALA A 189 22.10 11.16 8.04
N PRO A 190 21.37 11.84 8.96
CA PRO A 190 19.99 11.47 9.26
C PRO A 190 19.05 11.53 8.04
N HIS A 191 19.20 12.54 7.19
CA HIS A 191 18.36 12.73 6.00
C HIS A 191 18.72 11.73 4.88
N ILE A 192 20.00 11.35 4.78
CA ILE A 192 20.43 10.25 3.90
C ILE A 192 19.88 8.92 4.41
N THR A 193 19.90 8.68 5.72
CA THR A 193 19.28 7.49 6.33
C THR A 193 17.79 7.42 5.99
N SER A 194 17.04 8.52 6.08
CA SER A 194 15.65 8.59 5.62
C SER A 194 15.49 8.20 4.15
N ALA A 195 16.36 8.72 3.27
CA ALA A 195 16.32 8.35 1.85
C ALA A 195 16.60 6.85 1.62
N TYR A 196 17.49 6.24 2.42
CA TYR A 196 17.78 4.81 2.31
C TYR A 196 16.65 3.96 2.88
N LEU A 197 16.06 4.36 4.02
CA LEU A 197 14.85 3.74 4.58
C LEU A 197 13.69 3.75 3.57
N GLU A 198 13.46 4.87 2.87
CA GLU A 198 12.45 4.94 1.82
C GLU A 198 12.75 3.98 0.66
N ALA A 199 14.02 3.89 0.24
CA ALA A 199 14.42 3.12 -0.94
C ALA A 199 14.44 1.60 -0.72
N VAL A 200 14.89 1.15 0.46
CA VAL A 200 15.15 -0.28 0.74
C VAL A 200 14.54 -0.77 2.04
N GLY A 201 13.98 0.12 2.86
CA GLY A 201 13.59 -0.22 4.23
C GLY A 201 12.47 -1.23 4.32
N ALA A 202 11.45 -1.11 3.46
CA ALA A 202 10.35 -2.08 3.43
C ALA A 202 10.84 -3.49 3.08
N GLU A 203 11.73 -3.63 2.08
CA GLU A 203 12.29 -4.93 1.68
C GLU A 203 13.14 -5.56 2.78
N LEU A 204 13.95 -4.75 3.47
CA LEU A 204 14.87 -5.20 4.52
C LEU A 204 14.21 -5.35 5.90
N GLY A 205 12.89 -5.14 5.98
CA GLY A 205 12.16 -5.08 7.25
C GLY A 205 12.76 -4.08 8.24
N LEU A 206 13.24 -2.93 7.73
CA LEU A 206 13.72 -1.81 8.55
C LEU A 206 12.53 -0.99 9.06
N ARG A 207 12.68 -0.39 10.23
CA ARG A 207 11.66 0.47 10.85
C ARG A 207 11.70 1.91 10.34
N GLY A 208 10.56 2.57 10.47
CA GLY A 208 10.43 4.01 10.27
C GLY A 208 10.32 4.41 8.81
N VAL A 209 9.92 3.47 7.93
CA VAL A 209 9.79 3.73 6.49
C VAL A 209 8.72 4.79 6.23
N ALA A 210 7.59 4.73 6.94
CA ALA A 210 6.53 5.72 6.82
C ALA A 210 7.01 7.13 7.22
N ALA A 211 7.70 7.23 8.35
CA ALA A 211 8.31 8.47 8.82
C ALA A 211 9.36 9.01 7.83
N ALA A 212 10.23 8.14 7.31
CA ALA A 212 11.28 8.50 6.37
C ALA A 212 10.73 9.08 5.04
N ARG A 213 9.59 8.57 4.54
CA ARG A 213 8.89 9.11 3.36
C ARG A 213 8.41 10.56 3.55
N ARG A 214 8.28 11.04 4.78
CA ARG A 214 7.87 12.42 5.10
C ARG A 214 9.03 13.37 5.31
N ASP A 215 10.27 12.88 5.33
CA ASP A 215 11.44 13.73 5.47
C ASP A 215 11.67 14.57 4.20
N GLU A 216 11.27 15.84 4.22
CA GLU A 216 11.38 16.75 3.08
C GLU A 216 12.82 17.01 2.64
N ASN A 217 13.77 16.89 3.58
CA ASN A 217 15.18 17.15 3.35
C ASN A 217 15.93 15.94 2.77
N ARG A 218 15.31 14.76 2.69
CA ARG A 218 15.99 13.56 2.19
C ARG A 218 16.41 13.71 0.72
N PRO A 219 17.57 13.14 0.30
CA PRO A 219 17.92 13.03 -1.11
C PRO A 219 16.85 12.32 -1.93
N ARG A 220 16.45 12.91 -3.06
CA ARG A 220 15.43 12.34 -3.97
C ARG A 220 15.95 11.24 -4.88
N ARG A 221 17.27 11.07 -4.99
CA ARG A 221 17.91 10.09 -5.87
C ARG A 221 18.81 9.19 -5.05
N VAL A 222 18.42 7.93 -4.92
CA VAL A 222 19.19 6.88 -4.24
C VAL A 222 19.49 5.77 -5.23
N GLN A 223 20.73 5.30 -5.26
CA GLN A 223 21.11 4.11 -6.02
C GLN A 223 20.69 2.86 -5.24
N ARG A 224 19.41 2.52 -5.32
CA ARG A 224 18.77 1.45 -4.53
C ARG A 224 19.59 0.16 -4.47
N GLU A 225 19.97 -0.40 -5.61
CA GLU A 225 20.73 -1.66 -5.68
C GLU A 225 22.09 -1.58 -4.97
N ARG A 226 22.75 -0.41 -5.04
CA ARG A 226 24.01 -0.19 -4.34
C ARG A 226 23.82 -0.16 -2.83
N VAL A 227 22.71 0.42 -2.35
CA VAL A 227 22.36 0.42 -0.92
C VAL A 227 22.03 -0.98 -0.44
N LEU A 228 21.20 -1.74 -1.19
CA LEU A 228 20.88 -3.14 -0.87
C LEU A 228 22.14 -4.01 -0.79
N GLN A 229 23.01 -3.91 -1.79
CA GLN A 229 24.24 -4.68 -1.83
C GLN A 229 25.16 -4.34 -0.66
N ALA A 230 25.35 -3.04 -0.36
CA ALA A 230 26.16 -2.61 0.77
C ALA A 230 25.56 -3.09 2.11
N PHE A 231 24.24 -2.98 2.27
CA PHE A 231 23.56 -3.44 3.48
C PHE A 231 23.69 -4.94 3.69
N ARG A 232 23.40 -5.76 2.67
CA ARG A 232 23.55 -7.22 2.74
C ARG A 232 25.00 -7.64 2.96
N GLY A 233 25.96 -6.89 2.42
CA GLY A 233 27.39 -7.13 2.65
C GLY A 233 27.86 -6.76 4.07
N GLN A 234 27.15 -5.89 4.78
CA GLN A 234 27.49 -5.48 6.14
C GLN A 234 26.67 -6.18 7.23
N PHE A 235 25.46 -6.68 6.91
CA PHE A 235 24.63 -7.39 7.87
C PHE A 235 25.18 -8.81 8.10
N ASN A 236 25.62 -9.08 9.33
CA ASN A 236 26.24 -10.35 9.70
C ASN A 236 25.54 -10.94 10.93
N VAL A 237 24.99 -12.15 10.78
CA VAL A 237 24.25 -12.83 11.85
C VAL A 237 25.14 -13.19 13.05
N ALA A 238 26.44 -13.43 12.84
CA ALA A 238 27.37 -13.70 13.93
C ALA A 238 27.62 -12.44 14.78
N ASP A 239 27.66 -11.26 14.16
CA ASP A 239 27.79 -9.98 14.87
C ASP A 239 26.49 -9.64 15.63
N LEU A 240 25.32 -9.96 15.05
CA LEU A 240 24.04 -9.87 15.75
C LEU A 240 23.97 -10.83 16.95
N ALA A 241 24.41 -12.07 16.81
CA ALA A 241 24.50 -13.01 17.92
C ALA A 241 25.47 -12.50 19.01
N GLY A 242 26.56 -11.86 18.60
CA GLY A 242 27.46 -11.14 19.50
C GLY A 242 26.78 -9.98 20.24
N ALA A 243 25.94 -9.19 19.55
CA ALA A 243 25.16 -8.12 20.17
C ALA A 243 24.12 -8.66 21.16
N LEU A 244 23.46 -9.78 20.84
CA LEU A 244 22.53 -10.47 21.74
C LEU A 244 23.23 -10.99 23.00
N ALA A 245 24.37 -11.67 22.84
CA ALA A 245 25.17 -12.12 23.97
C ALA A 245 25.65 -10.93 24.82
N ALA A 246 26.14 -9.86 24.18
CA ALA A 246 26.58 -8.66 24.89
C ALA A 246 25.45 -7.99 25.68
N ASP A 247 24.23 -7.94 25.15
CA ASP A 247 23.06 -7.37 25.83
C ASP A 247 22.64 -8.19 27.06
N VAL A 248 22.54 -9.52 26.90
CA VAL A 248 22.18 -10.44 27.99
C VAL A 248 23.27 -10.45 29.07
N ASN A 249 24.54 -10.45 28.67
CA ASN A 249 25.69 -10.56 29.58
C ASN A 249 26.03 -9.25 30.30
N GLN A 250 25.32 -8.14 30.04
CA GLN A 250 25.46 -6.95 30.87
C GLN A 250 25.12 -7.33 32.32
N GLN A 251 26.02 -7.07 33.27
CA GLN A 251 25.84 -7.54 34.66
C GLN A 251 25.36 -6.45 35.62
N ALA A 252 25.56 -5.18 35.26
CA ALA A 252 25.14 -4.06 36.10
C ALA A 252 23.62 -4.10 36.35
N GLU A 253 23.22 -3.85 37.60
CA GLU A 253 21.82 -3.89 38.01
C GLU A 253 20.98 -2.85 37.24
N ASN A 254 21.58 -1.70 36.94
CA ASN A 254 21.00 -0.61 36.16
C ASN A 254 21.37 -0.66 34.66
N ALA A 255 21.82 -1.80 34.14
CA ALA A 255 22.11 -1.94 32.72
C ALA A 255 20.83 -1.74 31.89
N GLU A 256 20.92 -0.93 30.84
CA GLU A 256 19.83 -0.73 29.88
C GLU A 256 19.77 -1.90 28.88
N ARG A 257 19.30 -3.06 29.35
CA ARG A 257 19.11 -4.24 28.50
C ARG A 257 17.89 -4.07 27.59
N VAL A 258 17.96 -4.67 26.41
CA VAL A 258 16.79 -4.91 25.55
C VAL A 258 16.13 -6.23 25.93
N ILE A 259 16.94 -7.24 26.25
CA ILE A 259 16.51 -8.58 26.59
C ILE A 259 16.33 -8.72 28.11
N ASP A 260 15.12 -9.13 28.50
CA ASP A 260 14.81 -9.56 29.84
C ASP A 260 15.32 -10.99 30.06
N ARG A 261 16.20 -11.15 31.05
CA ARG A 261 16.84 -12.44 31.36
C ARG A 261 15.86 -13.44 31.93
N ASP A 262 14.87 -13.00 32.70
CA ASP A 262 13.90 -13.92 33.29
C ASP A 262 12.98 -14.47 32.20
N LEU A 263 12.54 -13.63 31.25
CA LEU A 263 11.78 -14.09 30.08
C LEU A 263 12.58 -15.01 29.16
N LEU A 264 13.88 -14.77 29.01
CA LEU A 264 14.76 -15.67 28.26
C LEU A 264 14.86 -17.05 28.95
N ALA A 265 15.00 -17.08 30.27
CA ALA A 265 15.04 -18.31 31.04
C ALA A 265 13.70 -19.08 31.01
N GLU A 266 12.59 -18.36 31.14
CA GLU A 266 11.24 -18.92 31.00
C GLU A 266 11.04 -19.54 29.62
N TRP A 267 11.38 -18.80 28.55
CA TRP A 267 11.30 -19.31 27.19
C TRP A 267 12.17 -20.54 26.97
N ALA A 268 13.43 -20.52 27.42
CA ALA A 268 14.34 -21.65 27.22
C ALA A 268 13.90 -22.90 28.00
N SER A 269 13.13 -22.72 29.07
CA SER A 269 12.62 -23.81 29.93
C SER A 269 11.21 -24.28 29.53
N ALA A 270 10.57 -23.65 28.55
CA ALA A 270 9.21 -23.98 28.15
C ALA A 270 9.15 -25.41 27.56
N GLU A 271 8.29 -26.26 28.11
CA GLU A 271 8.06 -27.63 27.60
C GLU A 271 7.26 -27.63 26.28
N GLU A 272 6.48 -26.58 26.06
CA GLU A 272 5.63 -26.37 24.88
C GLU A 272 5.93 -25.01 24.21
N GLY A 273 5.52 -24.86 22.94
CA GLY A 273 5.67 -23.62 22.20
C GLY A 273 7.05 -23.38 21.59
N ALA A 274 7.43 -22.11 21.39
CA ALA A 274 8.62 -21.72 20.63
C ALA A 274 9.95 -22.10 21.30
N GLY A 275 9.94 -22.34 22.61
CA GLY A 275 11.11 -22.77 23.37
C GLY A 275 11.25 -24.29 23.50
N ALA A 276 10.19 -25.06 23.21
CA ALA A 276 10.15 -26.50 23.42
C ALA A 276 11.35 -27.19 22.77
N GLY A 277 12.09 -28.03 23.51
CA GLY A 277 13.25 -28.75 22.97
C GLY A 277 14.53 -27.93 22.83
N PHE A 278 14.54 -26.66 23.22
CA PHE A 278 15.77 -25.91 23.44
C PHE A 278 16.44 -26.39 24.74
N SER A 279 17.77 -26.44 24.78
CA SER A 279 18.48 -26.84 26.00
C SER A 279 18.49 -25.68 26.99
N ALA A 280 17.60 -25.68 27.97
CA ALA A 280 17.52 -24.63 28.99
C ALA A 280 18.86 -24.39 29.72
N HIS A 281 19.68 -25.42 29.90
CA HIS A 281 20.98 -25.28 30.56
C HIS A 281 22.03 -24.54 29.71
N SER A 282 21.86 -24.46 28.38
CA SER A 282 22.87 -23.84 27.51
C SER A 282 22.90 -22.32 27.59
N ILE A 283 21.83 -21.67 28.09
CA ILE A 283 21.81 -20.21 28.28
C ILE A 283 22.53 -19.74 29.54
N PHE A 284 23.04 -20.65 30.37
CA PHE A 284 23.81 -20.32 31.57
C PHE A 284 25.30 -20.50 31.32
N PHE A 285 26.13 -19.83 32.11
CA PHE A 285 27.58 -19.93 31.99
C PHE A 285 28.05 -21.37 32.22
N ASP A 286 28.84 -21.88 31.27
CA ASP A 286 29.41 -23.22 31.30
C ASP A 286 30.90 -23.14 31.66
N GLU A 287 31.26 -23.63 32.86
CA GLU A 287 32.63 -23.62 33.35
C GLU A 287 33.57 -24.49 32.50
N GLU A 288 33.07 -25.60 31.95
CA GLU A 288 33.86 -26.53 31.12
C GLU A 288 34.23 -25.88 29.78
N ASN A 289 33.37 -24.99 29.28
CA ASN A 289 33.53 -24.27 28.02
C ASN A 289 33.75 -22.76 28.23
N ALA A 290 34.39 -22.36 29.34
CA ALA A 290 34.58 -20.95 29.69
C ALA A 290 35.31 -20.11 28.61
N GLY A 291 36.04 -20.75 27.68
CA GLY A 291 36.71 -20.10 26.55
C GLY A 291 35.76 -19.56 25.47
N ASP A 292 34.51 -20.02 25.44
CA ASP A 292 33.50 -19.60 24.45
C ASP A 292 32.80 -18.27 24.82
N TYR A 293 33.07 -17.78 26.03
CA TYR A 293 32.39 -16.63 26.62
C TYR A 293 33.29 -15.39 26.68
N ASP A 294 32.69 -14.23 26.39
CA ASP A 294 33.32 -12.93 26.62
C ASP A 294 33.20 -12.57 28.11
N GLY A 295 34.02 -13.19 28.97
CA GLY A 295 34.05 -12.97 30.42
C GLY A 295 33.36 -14.05 31.24
N ARG A 296 33.08 -13.75 32.52
CA ARG A 296 32.40 -14.65 33.46
C ARG A 296 31.33 -13.89 34.26
N PRO A 297 30.22 -14.53 34.66
CA PRO A 297 29.25 -13.89 35.55
C PRO A 297 29.88 -13.58 36.92
N GLU A 298 29.49 -12.44 37.48
CA GLU A 298 29.71 -12.09 38.87
C GLU A 298 28.97 -13.07 39.77
N LYS A 299 29.47 -13.25 41.00
CA LYS A 299 28.89 -14.18 41.97
C LYS A 299 27.40 -13.91 42.25
N SER A 300 26.96 -12.66 42.19
CA SER A 300 25.56 -12.26 42.35
C SER A 300 24.66 -12.68 41.18
N GLY A 301 25.23 -12.96 40.01
CA GLY A 301 24.53 -13.33 38.77
C GLY A 301 24.92 -14.70 38.24
N GLU A 302 25.54 -15.57 39.05
CA GLU A 302 26.04 -16.89 38.61
C GLU A 302 24.93 -17.84 38.11
N TYR A 303 23.69 -17.61 38.54
CA TYR A 303 22.50 -18.37 38.14
C TYR A 303 21.58 -17.59 37.17
N GLN A 304 22.07 -16.49 36.61
CA GLN A 304 21.34 -15.73 35.60
C GLN A 304 21.80 -16.15 34.20
N PRO A 305 20.94 -16.05 33.18
CA PRO A 305 21.35 -16.26 31.80
C PRO A 305 22.61 -15.47 31.44
N TYR A 306 23.55 -16.17 30.83
CA TYR A 306 24.85 -15.69 30.39
C TYR A 306 25.24 -16.46 29.13
N LEU A 307 25.19 -15.82 27.96
CA LEU A 307 25.28 -16.47 26.66
C LEU A 307 26.71 -16.44 26.11
N SER A 308 27.13 -17.54 25.49
CA SER A 308 28.21 -17.50 24.49
C SER A 308 27.64 -17.02 23.14
N ARG A 309 28.49 -16.56 22.23
CA ARG A 309 28.03 -16.16 20.88
C ARG A 309 27.38 -17.33 20.14
N LYS A 310 27.89 -18.54 20.35
CA LYS A 310 27.36 -19.77 19.76
C LYS A 310 25.95 -20.06 20.26
N VAL A 311 25.71 -19.98 21.57
CA VAL A 311 24.37 -20.17 22.14
C VAL A 311 23.42 -19.05 21.69
N ALA A 312 23.86 -17.80 21.64
CA ALA A 312 23.06 -16.70 21.12
C ALA A 312 22.60 -16.93 19.66
N LEU A 313 23.47 -17.51 18.82
CA LEU A 313 23.11 -17.89 17.45
C LEU A 313 22.08 -19.03 17.43
N GLN A 314 22.19 -20.01 18.33
CA GLN A 314 21.19 -21.07 18.48
C GLN A 314 19.83 -20.53 18.96
N VAL A 315 19.81 -19.54 19.85
CA VAL A 315 18.59 -18.84 20.28
C VAL A 315 17.90 -18.20 19.07
N LEU A 316 18.64 -17.45 18.24
CA LEU A 316 18.11 -16.84 17.02
C LEU A 316 17.55 -17.89 16.05
N ALA A 317 18.27 -18.97 15.80
CA ALA A 317 17.81 -20.05 14.93
C ALA A 317 16.54 -20.72 15.46
N ARG A 318 16.51 -21.09 16.74
CA ARG A 318 15.34 -21.75 17.35
C ARG A 318 14.09 -20.89 17.23
N MET A 319 14.21 -19.60 17.53
CA MET A 319 13.07 -18.68 17.51
C MET A 319 12.49 -18.45 16.11
N PHE A 320 13.31 -18.53 15.05
CA PHE A 320 12.92 -18.02 13.74
C PHE A 320 13.00 -19.04 12.58
N LEU A 321 13.67 -20.18 12.74
CA LEU A 321 13.74 -21.24 11.72
C LEU A 321 12.81 -22.41 11.99
N GLU A 322 12.66 -22.83 13.25
CA GLU A 322 12.01 -24.10 13.61
C GLU A 322 10.50 -24.01 13.81
N GLN A 323 9.88 -22.91 13.36
CA GLN A 323 8.41 -22.81 13.24
C GLN A 323 7.85 -23.46 11.96
N ARG A 324 8.67 -24.17 11.17
CA ARG A 324 8.11 -25.08 10.16
C ARG A 324 7.40 -26.21 10.91
N PRO A 325 6.06 -26.36 10.79
CA PRO A 325 5.35 -27.45 11.43
C PRO A 325 6.02 -28.76 11.02
N LYS A 326 6.32 -29.60 12.01
CA LYS A 326 7.14 -30.81 11.91
C LYS A 326 6.50 -31.95 11.09
N GLY A 327 5.65 -31.60 10.13
CA GLY A 327 5.01 -32.48 9.14
C GLY A 327 5.12 -31.97 7.69
N ALA A 328 5.96 -30.97 7.40
CA ALA A 328 6.11 -30.40 6.06
C ALA A 328 7.16 -31.10 5.17
N GLU A 329 7.77 -32.20 5.62
CA GLU A 329 8.78 -32.94 4.84
C GLU A 329 8.21 -34.13 4.04
N ASP A 330 6.95 -34.53 4.27
CA ASP A 330 6.28 -35.55 3.47
C ASP A 330 5.58 -34.91 2.27
N ALA A 331 6.33 -34.69 1.18
CA ALA A 331 5.87 -34.28 -0.16
C ALA A 331 5.05 -32.97 -0.24
N VAL A 332 5.42 -32.09 -1.16
CA VAL A 332 4.65 -30.89 -1.52
C VAL A 332 3.37 -31.31 -2.26
N GLU A 333 2.44 -31.97 -1.57
CA GLU A 333 1.03 -31.79 -1.86
C GLU A 333 0.71 -30.37 -1.43
N VAL A 334 0.77 -29.44 -2.40
CA VAL A 334 0.17 -28.10 -2.26
C VAL A 334 -1.18 -28.33 -1.61
N SER A 335 -1.39 -27.77 -0.43
CA SER A 335 -2.59 -28.07 0.34
C SER A 335 -3.81 -27.78 -0.54
N LYS A 336 -4.88 -28.58 -0.41
CA LYS A 336 -6.10 -28.35 -1.20
C LYS A 336 -6.55 -26.88 -1.15
N GLU A 337 -6.37 -26.24 0.01
CA GLU A 337 -6.64 -24.82 0.22
C GLU A 337 -5.76 -23.90 -0.64
N GLU A 338 -4.44 -24.11 -0.69
CA GLU A 338 -3.54 -23.35 -1.57
C GLU A 338 -3.88 -23.56 -3.05
N GLN A 339 -4.27 -24.79 -3.45
CA GLN A 339 -4.71 -25.05 -4.82
C GLN A 339 -5.99 -24.29 -5.15
N GLU A 340 -6.96 -24.27 -4.24
CA GLU A 340 -8.22 -23.52 -4.38
C GLU A 340 -7.96 -22.01 -4.43
N GLN A 341 -7.10 -21.47 -3.57
CA GLN A 341 -6.71 -20.05 -3.59
C GLN A 341 -5.96 -19.70 -4.88
N GLN A 342 -5.06 -20.55 -5.36
CA GLN A 342 -4.36 -20.32 -6.62
C GLN A 342 -5.32 -20.35 -7.82
N ALA A 343 -6.31 -21.26 -7.81
CA ALA A 343 -7.37 -21.31 -8.82
C ALA A 343 -8.25 -20.06 -8.78
N LEU A 344 -8.63 -19.61 -7.58
CA LEU A 344 -9.37 -18.37 -7.37
C LEU A 344 -8.61 -17.16 -7.91
N LEU A 345 -7.33 -17.01 -7.55
CA LEU A 345 -6.48 -15.92 -8.04
C LEU A 345 -6.38 -15.92 -9.56
N SER A 346 -6.20 -17.10 -10.16
CA SER A 346 -6.14 -17.27 -11.61
C SER A 346 -7.45 -16.83 -12.29
N PHE A 347 -8.60 -17.26 -11.75
CA PHE A 347 -9.91 -16.85 -12.24
C PHE A 347 -10.13 -15.34 -12.12
N LEU A 348 -9.90 -14.77 -10.93
CA LEU A 348 -10.13 -13.35 -10.66
C LEU A 348 -9.25 -12.44 -11.51
N LEU A 349 -8.04 -12.88 -11.87
CA LEU A 349 -7.15 -12.13 -12.78
C LEU A 349 -7.37 -12.45 -14.26
N SER A 350 -8.41 -13.22 -14.61
CA SER A 350 -8.74 -13.54 -16.00
C SER A 350 -9.82 -12.60 -16.57
N PRO A 351 -9.95 -12.51 -17.91
CA PRO A 351 -11.05 -11.80 -18.54
C PRO A 351 -12.45 -12.29 -18.14
N ALA A 352 -12.60 -13.55 -17.70
CA ALA A 352 -13.89 -14.13 -17.32
C ALA A 352 -14.46 -13.54 -16.03
N ALA A 353 -13.58 -13.01 -15.16
CA ALA A 353 -13.97 -12.26 -13.98
C ALA A 353 -14.26 -10.78 -14.28
N SER A 354 -14.14 -10.35 -15.54
CA SER A 354 -14.52 -9.00 -15.94
C SER A 354 -16.03 -8.91 -16.07
N THR A 355 -16.61 -8.09 -15.23
CA THR A 355 -18.00 -7.65 -15.31
C THR A 355 -18.31 -6.96 -16.64
N GLU A 356 -17.39 -6.15 -17.21
CA GLU A 356 -17.55 -5.55 -18.56
C GLU A 356 -17.67 -6.63 -19.65
N HIS A 357 -16.93 -7.73 -19.53
CA HIS A 357 -17.01 -8.84 -20.49
C HIS A 357 -18.34 -9.58 -20.41
N ARG A 358 -18.78 -9.94 -19.20
CA ARG A 358 -20.09 -10.57 -18.94
C ARG A 358 -21.24 -9.73 -19.44
N GLU A 359 -21.15 -8.41 -19.28
CA GLU A 359 -22.13 -7.48 -19.80
C GLU A 359 -22.16 -7.42 -21.32
N ALA A 360 -21.00 -7.43 -21.98
CA ALA A 360 -20.96 -7.42 -23.43
C ALA A 360 -21.66 -8.66 -24.01
N GLU A 361 -21.60 -9.80 -23.32
CA GLU A 361 -22.35 -11.01 -23.67
C GLU A 361 -23.85 -10.86 -23.38
N LYS A 362 -24.22 -10.37 -22.19
CA LYS A 362 -25.63 -10.15 -21.82
C LYS A 362 -26.32 -9.10 -22.72
N ARG A 363 -25.61 -8.06 -23.16
CA ARG A 363 -26.14 -7.07 -24.11
C ARG A 363 -26.39 -7.65 -25.50
N ARG A 364 -25.72 -8.75 -25.87
CA ARG A 364 -26.00 -9.47 -27.12
C ARG A 364 -27.25 -10.34 -27.01
N SER A 365 -27.58 -10.83 -25.82
CA SER A 365 -28.79 -11.63 -25.57
C SER A 365 -30.02 -10.75 -25.30
N ASP A 366 -29.85 -9.66 -24.56
CA ASP A 366 -30.92 -8.75 -24.16
C ASP A 366 -31.09 -7.73 -25.29
N GLY A 367 -32.03 -8.00 -26.20
CA GLY A 367 -32.39 -7.10 -27.29
C GLY A 367 -32.60 -5.65 -26.83
N GLU A 368 -32.43 -4.71 -27.77
CA GLU A 368 -32.44 -3.25 -27.58
C GLU A 368 -33.28 -2.78 -26.37
N ALA A 369 -32.60 -2.48 -25.26
CA ALA A 369 -33.23 -2.04 -24.02
C ALA A 369 -34.25 -0.92 -24.28
N ALA A 370 -35.42 -1.00 -23.64
CA ALA A 370 -36.49 -0.02 -23.78
C ALA A 370 -35.95 1.41 -23.66
N ALA A 371 -36.37 2.28 -24.59
CA ALA A 371 -35.91 3.65 -24.64
C ALA A 371 -36.18 4.35 -23.29
N VAL A 372 -35.11 4.81 -22.63
CA VAL A 372 -35.20 5.58 -21.39
C VAL A 372 -35.82 6.95 -21.72
N PRO A 373 -36.91 7.37 -21.08
CA PRO A 373 -37.54 8.67 -21.34
C PRO A 373 -36.53 9.82 -21.20
N GLU A 374 -36.56 10.74 -22.16
CA GLU A 374 -35.72 11.94 -22.17
C GLU A 374 -36.40 13.06 -21.38
N LEU A 375 -35.66 13.63 -20.44
CA LEU A 375 -36.03 14.78 -19.63
C LEU A 375 -35.54 16.05 -20.30
N SER A 376 -36.29 17.13 -20.15
CA SER A 376 -35.87 18.47 -20.56
C SER A 376 -34.73 19.01 -19.68
N GLU A 377 -34.03 20.04 -20.17
CA GLU A 377 -32.97 20.70 -19.39
C GLU A 377 -33.47 21.21 -18.03
N ALA A 378 -34.70 21.76 -18.02
CA ALA A 378 -35.31 22.28 -16.80
C ALA A 378 -35.54 21.16 -15.76
N GLU A 379 -36.07 20.02 -16.20
CA GLU A 379 -36.30 18.86 -15.33
C GLU A 379 -34.98 18.27 -14.80
N VAL A 380 -33.95 18.17 -15.64
CA VAL A 380 -32.61 17.73 -15.22
C VAL A 380 -32.04 18.65 -14.14
N ARG A 381 -32.13 19.97 -14.33
CA ARG A 381 -31.65 20.97 -13.36
C ARG A 381 -32.45 20.91 -12.05
N GLU A 382 -33.77 20.82 -12.13
CA GLU A 382 -34.65 20.71 -10.95
C GLU A 382 -34.32 19.45 -10.12
N LEU A 383 -34.07 18.31 -10.76
CA LEU A 383 -33.67 17.08 -10.07
C LEU A 383 -32.32 17.24 -9.37
N LEU A 384 -31.35 17.87 -10.02
CA LEU A 384 -30.04 18.12 -9.41
C LEU A 384 -30.16 19.06 -8.21
N GLU A 385 -30.93 20.14 -8.31
CA GLU A 385 -31.17 21.07 -7.18
C GLU A 385 -31.89 20.37 -6.02
N LYS A 386 -32.80 19.45 -6.33
CA LYS A 386 -33.54 18.67 -5.34
C LYS A 386 -32.69 17.64 -4.60
N HIS A 387 -31.79 16.95 -5.31
CA HIS A 387 -31.09 15.78 -4.79
C HIS A 387 -29.61 15.98 -4.49
N VAL A 388 -28.98 17.05 -5.01
CA VAL A 388 -27.55 17.31 -4.84
C VAL A 388 -27.34 18.62 -4.06
N PRO A 389 -26.99 18.53 -2.77
CA PRO A 389 -26.72 19.70 -1.96
C PRO A 389 -25.66 20.60 -2.60
N LEU A 390 -25.91 21.90 -2.63
CA LEU A 390 -24.97 22.92 -3.13
C LEU A 390 -24.60 22.78 -4.62
N ILE A 391 -25.40 22.10 -5.45
CA ILE A 391 -25.09 21.95 -6.88
C ILE A 391 -24.85 23.28 -7.61
N GLY A 392 -25.54 24.35 -7.21
CA GLY A 392 -25.35 25.70 -7.77
C GLY A 392 -23.97 26.31 -7.50
N MET A 393 -23.21 25.76 -6.55
CA MET A 393 -21.84 26.17 -6.21
C MET A 393 -20.77 25.20 -6.75
N MET A 394 -21.18 24.02 -7.23
CA MET A 394 -20.24 23.02 -7.75
C MET A 394 -19.76 23.44 -9.14
N LEU A 395 -18.44 23.49 -9.30
CA LEU A 395 -17.77 23.75 -10.57
C LEU A 395 -17.03 22.49 -11.00
N ASP A 396 -16.88 22.30 -12.31
CA ASP A 396 -16.07 21.24 -12.88
C ASP A 396 -14.60 21.36 -12.44
N ARG A 397 -13.77 20.37 -12.80
CA ARG A 397 -12.34 20.37 -12.42
C ARG A 397 -11.58 21.65 -12.80
N THR A 398 -12.04 22.34 -13.85
CA THR A 398 -11.38 23.55 -14.34
C THR A 398 -11.76 24.80 -13.55
N GLY A 399 -12.75 24.68 -12.65
CA GLY A 399 -13.33 25.80 -11.94
C GLY A 399 -14.10 26.77 -12.85
N CYS A 400 -14.43 26.37 -14.09
CA CYS A 400 -14.99 27.27 -15.10
C CYS A 400 -16.46 26.95 -15.41
N THR A 401 -16.84 25.67 -15.44
CA THR A 401 -18.19 25.26 -15.83
C THR A 401 -18.99 24.79 -14.62
N PRO A 402 -20.20 25.31 -14.36
CA PRO A 402 -21.08 24.74 -13.35
C PRO A 402 -21.35 23.26 -13.61
N VAL A 403 -21.24 22.41 -12.58
CA VAL A 403 -21.43 20.95 -12.71
C VAL A 403 -22.80 20.62 -13.29
N ALA A 404 -23.87 21.32 -12.89
CA ALA A 404 -25.21 21.11 -13.45
C ALA A 404 -25.28 21.34 -14.98
N THR A 405 -24.55 22.34 -15.47
CA THR A 405 -24.46 22.61 -16.91
C THR A 405 -23.68 21.52 -17.61
N TYR A 406 -22.59 21.03 -17.01
CA TYR A 406 -21.80 19.98 -17.62
C TYR A 406 -22.55 18.63 -17.63
N LEU A 407 -23.24 18.29 -16.55
CA LEU A 407 -24.12 17.12 -16.48
C LEU A 407 -25.21 17.15 -17.55
N TRP A 408 -25.82 18.30 -17.81
CA TRP A 408 -26.79 18.45 -18.90
C TRP A 408 -26.17 18.17 -20.28
N PHE A 409 -24.95 18.67 -20.53
CA PHE A 409 -24.25 18.34 -21.78
C PHE A 409 -23.99 16.84 -21.90
N SER A 410 -23.58 16.17 -20.81
CA SER A 410 -23.36 14.73 -20.82
C SER A 410 -24.65 13.91 -20.91
N TYR A 411 -25.74 14.39 -20.32
CA TYR A 411 -27.07 13.81 -20.44
C TYR A 411 -27.59 13.82 -21.89
N SER A 412 -27.33 14.91 -22.62
CA SER A 412 -27.83 15.10 -23.99
C SER A 412 -26.91 14.51 -25.06
N ARG A 413 -25.58 14.58 -24.86
CA ARG A 413 -24.60 14.28 -25.91
C ARG A 413 -23.56 13.24 -25.52
N GLY A 414 -23.45 12.90 -24.24
CA GLY A 414 -22.41 12.02 -23.70
C GLY A 414 -21.14 12.78 -23.31
N LEU A 415 -20.06 12.06 -23.03
CA LEU A 415 -18.80 12.66 -22.62
C LEU A 415 -17.95 13.02 -23.84
N PRO A 416 -17.40 14.24 -23.95
CA PRO A 416 -16.60 14.64 -25.12
C PRO A 416 -15.43 13.71 -25.45
N ILE A 417 -14.82 13.08 -24.43
CA ILE A 417 -13.73 12.11 -24.60
C ILE A 417 -14.14 10.89 -25.46
N TYR A 418 -15.44 10.60 -25.59
CA TYR A 418 -15.95 9.48 -26.39
C TYR A 418 -16.55 9.90 -27.74
N ASP A 419 -16.37 11.15 -28.18
CA ASP A 419 -16.88 11.62 -29.48
C ASP A 419 -16.35 10.80 -30.68
N GLY A 420 -15.19 10.12 -30.51
CA GLY A 420 -14.62 9.21 -31.50
C GLY A 420 -15.18 7.78 -31.50
N THR A 421 -16.01 7.41 -30.51
CA THR A 421 -16.56 6.06 -30.32
C THR A 421 -18.06 6.11 -30.08
N PRO A 422 -18.87 6.09 -31.15
CA PRO A 422 -20.32 6.27 -31.07
C PRO A 422 -21.02 5.28 -30.13
N GLU A 423 -20.54 4.04 -30.05
CA GLU A 423 -21.12 2.98 -29.20
C GLU A 423 -20.97 3.31 -27.72
N VAL A 424 -19.75 3.72 -27.30
CA VAL A 424 -19.46 4.13 -25.92
C VAL A 424 -20.21 5.43 -25.59
N GLN A 425 -20.30 6.35 -26.54
CA GLN A 425 -21.00 7.62 -26.36
C GLN A 425 -22.51 7.40 -26.15
N GLN A 426 -23.14 6.57 -26.98
CA GLN A 426 -24.55 6.22 -26.85
C GLN A 426 -24.84 5.48 -25.54
N HIS A 427 -23.96 4.56 -25.13
CA HIS A 427 -24.05 3.89 -23.83
C HIS A 427 -23.99 4.90 -22.69
N THR A 428 -23.03 5.83 -22.72
CA THR A 428 -22.87 6.88 -21.71
C THR A 428 -24.12 7.74 -21.59
N VAL A 429 -24.68 8.19 -22.72
CA VAL A 429 -25.94 8.95 -22.75
C VAL A 429 -27.08 8.17 -22.10
N ARG A 430 -27.25 6.90 -22.48
CA ARG A 430 -28.29 6.03 -21.93
C ARG A 430 -28.12 5.82 -20.42
N ALA A 431 -26.89 5.56 -19.98
CA ALA A 431 -26.55 5.34 -18.59
C ALA A 431 -26.85 6.58 -17.73
N VAL A 432 -26.41 7.77 -18.16
CA VAL A 432 -26.75 9.03 -17.49
C VAL A 432 -28.27 9.22 -17.44
N ARG A 433 -28.97 9.05 -18.57
CA ARG A 433 -30.44 9.17 -18.61
C ARG A 433 -31.15 8.23 -17.64
N PHE A 434 -30.65 7.00 -17.52
CA PHE A 434 -31.20 6.01 -16.61
C PHE A 434 -31.00 6.42 -15.15
N ILE A 435 -29.82 6.91 -14.77
CA ILE A 435 -29.54 7.42 -13.41
C ILE A 435 -30.52 8.54 -13.04
N PHE A 436 -30.76 9.49 -13.95
CA PHE A 436 -31.74 10.56 -13.74
C PHE A 436 -33.18 10.03 -13.60
N ASN A 437 -33.59 9.08 -14.44
CA ASN A 437 -34.93 8.50 -14.36
C ASN A 437 -35.14 7.67 -13.08
N ALA A 438 -34.09 7.01 -12.58
CA ALA A 438 -34.12 6.33 -11.29
C ALA A 438 -34.42 7.32 -10.15
N ALA A 439 -33.85 8.51 -10.19
CA ALA A 439 -34.16 9.57 -9.23
C ALA A 439 -35.59 10.13 -9.39
N VAL A 440 -36.05 10.34 -10.63
CA VAL A 440 -37.43 10.79 -10.93
C VAL A 440 -38.47 9.82 -10.37
N THR A 441 -38.25 8.53 -10.59
CA THR A 441 -39.18 7.46 -10.18
C THR A 441 -39.09 7.11 -8.70
N GLY A 442 -38.12 7.69 -7.98
CA GLY A 442 -37.87 7.36 -6.58
C GLY A 442 -37.34 5.94 -6.39
N ALA A 443 -36.66 5.37 -7.39
CA ALA A 443 -36.02 4.07 -7.27
C ALA A 443 -35.00 4.09 -6.11
N PRO A 444 -34.89 3.00 -5.33
CA PRO A 444 -33.92 2.92 -4.23
C PRO A 444 -32.51 3.29 -4.70
N GLY A 445 -31.88 4.25 -4.02
CA GLY A 445 -30.53 4.73 -4.35
C GLY A 445 -30.44 5.75 -5.49
N GLY A 446 -31.53 6.08 -6.20
CA GLY A 446 -31.49 7.03 -7.32
C GLY A 446 -31.01 8.44 -6.93
N ALA A 447 -31.45 8.96 -5.78
CA ALA A 447 -31.00 10.26 -5.27
C ALA A 447 -29.50 10.26 -4.90
N ALA A 448 -29.04 9.23 -4.20
CA ALA A 448 -27.62 9.08 -3.84
C ALA A 448 -26.72 8.93 -5.07
N ALA A 449 -27.19 8.22 -6.10
CA ALA A 449 -26.49 8.10 -7.36
C ALA A 449 -26.33 9.45 -8.09
N LEU A 450 -27.35 10.32 -8.06
CA LEU A 450 -27.22 11.68 -8.62
C LEU A 450 -26.18 12.52 -7.88
N GLN A 451 -26.14 12.44 -6.54
CA GLN A 451 -25.13 13.14 -5.76
C GLN A 451 -23.72 12.67 -6.13
N ARG A 452 -23.49 11.35 -6.12
CA ARG A 452 -22.19 10.76 -6.49
C ARG A 452 -21.80 11.06 -7.93
N LEU A 453 -22.77 11.08 -8.85
CA LEU A 453 -22.54 11.49 -10.23
C LEU A 453 -22.08 12.95 -10.32
N ALA A 454 -22.70 13.86 -9.57
CA ALA A 454 -22.31 15.27 -9.56
C ALA A 454 -20.92 15.50 -8.95
N GLU A 455 -20.55 14.76 -7.90
CA GLU A 455 -19.20 14.79 -7.32
C GLU A 455 -18.14 14.35 -8.34
N ALA A 456 -18.40 13.27 -9.09
CA ALA A 456 -17.48 12.80 -10.14
C ALA A 456 -17.26 13.81 -11.28
N PHE A 457 -18.21 14.72 -11.53
CA PHE A 457 -18.06 15.79 -12.53
C PHE A 457 -17.12 16.93 -12.09
N GLN A 458 -16.65 16.91 -10.83
CA GLN A 458 -15.53 17.74 -10.38
C GLN A 458 -14.16 17.12 -10.73
N SER A 459 -14.15 15.87 -11.22
CA SER A 459 -12.95 15.14 -11.63
C SER A 459 -12.74 15.16 -13.15
N CYS A 460 -11.77 14.39 -13.67
CA CYS A 460 -11.52 14.29 -15.11
C CYS A 460 -12.54 13.42 -15.85
N GLN A 461 -12.67 13.60 -17.17
CA GLN A 461 -13.67 12.88 -17.99
C GLN A 461 -13.51 11.35 -17.96
N ALA A 462 -12.28 10.85 -17.79
CA ALA A 462 -12.05 9.41 -17.65
C ALA A 462 -12.67 8.85 -16.35
N GLU A 463 -12.61 9.60 -15.26
CA GLU A 463 -13.23 9.23 -13.98
C GLU A 463 -14.75 9.36 -14.02
N GLN A 464 -15.26 10.39 -14.70
CA GLN A 464 -16.69 10.57 -14.97
C GLN A 464 -17.27 9.35 -15.70
N GLY A 465 -16.63 8.90 -16.78
CA GLY A 465 -17.10 7.74 -17.55
C GLY A 465 -17.16 6.46 -16.72
N ARG A 466 -16.14 6.19 -15.90
CA ARG A 466 -16.13 5.03 -14.99
C ARG A 466 -17.23 5.11 -13.94
N THR A 467 -17.46 6.29 -13.37
CA THR A 467 -18.51 6.49 -12.35
C THR A 467 -19.91 6.31 -12.94
N ILE A 468 -20.15 6.83 -14.15
CA ILE A 468 -21.42 6.65 -14.86
C ILE A 468 -21.74 5.17 -15.06
N ASP A 469 -20.76 4.38 -15.53
CA ASP A 469 -20.99 2.95 -15.79
C ASP A 469 -21.25 2.16 -14.50
N ALA A 470 -20.53 2.47 -13.42
CA ALA A 470 -20.72 1.85 -12.11
C ALA A 470 -22.12 2.14 -11.54
N LEU A 471 -22.54 3.41 -11.55
CA LEU A 471 -23.86 3.82 -11.06
C LEU A 471 -25.01 3.21 -11.87
N TYR A 472 -24.85 3.16 -13.19
CA TYR A 472 -25.84 2.54 -14.08
C TYR A 472 -26.02 1.05 -13.79
N GLY A 473 -24.93 0.31 -13.56
CA GLY A 473 -25.01 -1.10 -13.19
C GLY A 473 -25.80 -1.35 -11.93
N LYS A 474 -25.47 -0.59 -10.88
CA LYS A 474 -26.13 -0.66 -9.58
C LYS A 474 -27.64 -0.41 -9.70
N LEU A 475 -28.03 0.65 -10.41
CA LEU A 475 -29.45 1.04 -10.52
C LEU A 475 -30.26 0.16 -11.47
N SER A 476 -29.63 -0.39 -12.51
CA SER A 476 -30.33 -1.22 -13.50
C SER A 476 -30.58 -2.66 -13.04
N GLY A 477 -30.09 -3.04 -11.86
CA GLY A 477 -30.10 -4.43 -11.41
C GLY A 477 -29.17 -5.33 -12.25
N ARG A 478 -28.29 -4.73 -13.05
CA ARG A 478 -27.19 -5.44 -13.73
C ARG A 478 -26.34 -6.19 -12.72
N ASP A 479 -26.18 -5.58 -11.56
CA ASP A 479 -25.33 -6.01 -10.45
C ASP A 479 -26.17 -6.69 -9.34
N ALA A 480 -27.27 -7.36 -9.71
CA ALA A 480 -28.28 -7.86 -8.75
C ALA A 480 -27.96 -9.24 -8.15
N SER A 481 -26.98 -10.00 -8.69
CA SER A 481 -26.57 -11.26 -8.08
C SER A 481 -25.44 -11.03 -7.07
N LEU A 482 -25.33 -11.91 -6.07
CA LEU A 482 -24.19 -11.86 -5.14
C LEU A 482 -22.86 -11.98 -5.87
N GLU A 483 -22.80 -12.82 -6.90
CA GLU A 483 -21.60 -13.02 -7.71
C GLU A 483 -21.17 -11.72 -8.39
N ASP A 484 -22.11 -10.99 -9.00
CA ASP A 484 -21.84 -9.70 -9.63
C ASP A 484 -21.41 -8.64 -8.62
N GLN A 485 -22.04 -8.61 -7.44
CA GLN A 485 -21.66 -7.70 -6.34
C GLN A 485 -20.23 -7.96 -5.85
N VAL A 486 -19.85 -9.23 -5.70
CA VAL A 486 -18.49 -9.61 -5.32
C VAL A 486 -17.50 -9.27 -6.43
N LEU A 487 -17.85 -9.46 -7.71
CA LEU A 487 -16.99 -9.04 -8.82
C LEU A 487 -16.82 -7.51 -8.92
N ILE A 488 -17.79 -6.70 -8.50
CA ILE A 488 -17.63 -5.25 -8.38
C ILE A 488 -16.62 -4.89 -7.29
N LEU A 489 -16.65 -5.61 -6.18
CA LEU A 489 -15.65 -5.44 -5.12
C LEU A 489 -14.25 -5.83 -5.62
N VAL A 490 -14.16 -6.92 -6.39
CA VAL A 490 -12.92 -7.34 -7.08
C VAL A 490 -12.42 -6.24 -8.03
N ASP A 491 -13.30 -5.67 -8.85
CA ASP A 491 -12.94 -4.57 -9.76
C ASP A 491 -12.41 -3.35 -8.99
N SER A 492 -13.02 -3.02 -7.86
CA SER A 492 -12.60 -1.92 -6.98
C SER A 492 -11.20 -2.17 -6.42
N LEU A 493 -10.93 -3.39 -5.94
CA LEU A 493 -9.59 -3.75 -5.44
C LEU A 493 -8.55 -3.79 -6.58
N LYS A 494 -8.92 -4.26 -7.78
CA LYS A 494 -8.04 -4.20 -8.96
C LYS A 494 -7.70 -2.75 -9.31
N ALA A 495 -8.66 -1.83 -9.24
CA ALA A 495 -8.40 -0.42 -9.50
C ALA A 495 -7.42 0.19 -8.48
N LEU A 496 -7.60 -0.08 -7.19
CA LEU A 496 -6.67 0.33 -6.12
C LEU A 496 -5.28 -0.29 -6.29
N THR A 497 -5.21 -1.57 -6.69
CA THR A 497 -3.95 -2.24 -6.98
C THR A 497 -3.24 -1.57 -8.16
N MET A 498 -3.97 -1.21 -9.22
CA MET A 498 -3.41 -0.50 -10.37
C MET A 498 -2.90 0.89 -10.00
N GLU A 499 -3.62 1.62 -9.15
CA GLU A 499 -3.17 2.92 -8.62
C GLU A 499 -1.87 2.79 -7.81
N SER A 500 -1.76 1.75 -6.99
CA SER A 500 -0.52 1.41 -6.27
C SER A 500 0.64 1.12 -7.23
N VAL A 501 0.42 0.31 -8.27
CA VAL A 501 1.42 0.05 -9.33
C VAL A 501 1.81 1.35 -10.04
N LEU A 502 0.84 2.21 -10.36
CA LEU A 502 1.07 3.49 -11.00
C LEU A 502 1.97 4.39 -10.15
N HIS A 503 1.68 4.54 -8.86
CA HIS A 503 2.48 5.39 -7.98
C HIS A 503 3.90 4.89 -7.79
N GLU A 504 4.08 3.57 -7.77
CA GLU A 504 5.42 2.97 -7.72
C GLU A 504 6.21 3.22 -9.01
N MET A 505 5.56 3.09 -10.17
CA MET A 505 6.22 3.28 -11.47
C MET A 505 6.37 4.76 -11.86
N ASN A 506 5.52 5.64 -11.32
CA ASN A 506 5.40 7.05 -11.69
C ASN A 506 5.22 7.94 -10.45
N PRO A 507 6.23 8.02 -9.55
CA PRO A 507 6.10 8.75 -8.29
C PRO A 507 5.79 10.24 -8.47
N GLN A 508 6.12 10.82 -9.64
CA GLN A 508 5.80 12.20 -9.99
C GLN A 508 4.31 12.45 -10.27
N ALA A 509 3.53 11.43 -10.63
CA ALA A 509 2.16 11.58 -11.14
C ALA A 509 1.20 12.25 -10.15
N ALA A 510 1.44 12.09 -8.85
CA ALA A 510 0.63 12.68 -7.78
C ALA A 510 0.75 14.22 -7.70
N GLY A 511 1.81 14.81 -8.27
CA GLY A 511 2.05 16.26 -8.24
C GLY A 511 1.80 16.98 -9.56
N MET A 512 1.33 16.27 -10.60
CA MET A 512 1.21 16.84 -11.94
C MET A 512 -0.09 17.64 -12.09
N GLY A 513 0.04 18.91 -12.50
CA GLY A 513 -1.09 19.80 -12.78
C GLY A 513 -1.57 19.71 -14.24
N ASP A 514 -2.61 20.48 -14.57
CA ASP A 514 -3.29 20.44 -15.88
C ASP A 514 -2.43 20.87 -17.09
N HIS A 515 -1.23 21.40 -16.86
CA HIS A 515 -0.29 21.78 -17.92
C HIS A 515 0.40 20.57 -18.58
N SER A 516 0.36 19.40 -17.94
CA SER A 516 0.95 18.15 -18.43
C SER A 516 -0.02 16.98 -18.24
N PRO A 517 -1.15 16.96 -18.97
CA PRO A 517 -2.20 15.95 -18.76
C PRO A 517 -1.68 14.52 -18.94
N SER A 518 -0.77 14.27 -19.88
CA SER A 518 -0.18 12.93 -20.06
C SER A 518 0.63 12.40 -18.88
N ASP A 519 1.06 13.28 -17.99
CA ASP A 519 1.84 12.91 -16.81
C ASP A 519 0.96 12.78 -15.55
N GLN A 520 -0.35 13.09 -15.66
CA GLN A 520 -1.29 12.96 -14.55
C GLN A 520 -1.66 11.49 -14.31
N ALA A 521 -1.89 11.14 -13.03
CA ALA A 521 -2.24 9.78 -12.64
C ALA A 521 -3.45 9.21 -13.42
N PRO A 522 -4.59 9.91 -13.62
CA PRO A 522 -5.71 9.33 -14.35
C PRO A 522 -5.39 8.91 -15.79
N HIS A 523 -4.54 9.67 -16.48
CA HIS A 523 -4.17 9.41 -17.88
C HIS A 523 -3.11 8.29 -17.98
N ILE A 524 -2.19 8.22 -17.03
CA ILE A 524 -1.28 7.06 -16.89
C ILE A 524 -2.07 5.79 -16.55
N THR A 525 -3.09 5.87 -15.68
CA THR A 525 -3.99 4.74 -15.40
C THR A 525 -4.69 4.27 -16.67
N SER A 526 -5.19 5.18 -17.52
CA SER A 526 -5.75 4.82 -18.82
C SER A 526 -4.73 4.09 -19.71
N ALA A 527 -3.48 4.57 -19.77
CA ALA A 527 -2.42 3.88 -20.50
C ALA A 527 -2.20 2.45 -19.97
N TYR A 528 -2.21 2.26 -18.64
CA TYR A 528 -1.98 0.95 -18.03
C TYR A 528 -3.18 0.02 -18.25
N LEU A 529 -4.40 0.52 -18.13
CA LEU A 529 -5.63 -0.21 -18.44
C LEU A 529 -5.68 -0.67 -19.90
N GLU A 530 -5.30 0.18 -20.86
CA GLU A 530 -5.20 -0.23 -22.27
C GLU A 530 -4.15 -1.34 -22.46
N ALA A 531 -2.98 -1.18 -21.83
CA ALA A 531 -1.87 -2.11 -22.02
C ALA A 531 -2.09 -3.48 -21.40
N VAL A 532 -2.74 -3.56 -20.22
CA VAL A 532 -2.83 -4.80 -19.44
C VAL A 532 -4.22 -5.11 -18.88
N GLY A 533 -5.14 -4.15 -18.87
CA GLY A 533 -6.44 -4.26 -18.21
C GLY A 533 -7.31 -5.40 -18.76
N ALA A 534 -7.34 -5.59 -20.09
CA ALA A 534 -8.08 -6.70 -20.69
C ALA A 534 -7.56 -8.07 -20.21
N ARG A 535 -6.24 -8.21 -20.04
CA ARG A 535 -5.61 -9.47 -19.57
C ARG A 535 -5.87 -9.75 -18.10
N LEU A 536 -6.07 -8.69 -17.31
CA LEU A 536 -6.39 -8.76 -15.87
C LEU A 536 -7.90 -8.80 -15.60
N GLY A 537 -8.73 -8.79 -16.65
CA GLY A 537 -10.18 -8.69 -16.54
C GLY A 537 -10.63 -7.43 -15.79
N MET A 538 -9.97 -6.29 -16.01
CA MET A 538 -10.35 -5.01 -15.41
C MET A 538 -11.44 -4.34 -16.24
N ARG A 539 -12.33 -3.58 -15.57
CA ARG A 539 -13.29 -2.69 -16.21
C ARG A 539 -12.64 -1.44 -16.79
N GLY A 540 -13.32 -0.83 -17.77
CA GLY A 540 -13.00 0.49 -18.31
C GLY A 540 -11.90 0.47 -19.36
N VAL A 541 -11.56 -0.71 -19.91
CA VAL A 541 -10.53 -0.83 -20.95
C VAL A 541 -10.95 -0.09 -22.21
N ALA A 542 -12.22 -0.22 -22.62
CA ALA A 542 -12.73 0.51 -23.78
C ALA A 542 -12.65 2.03 -23.57
N ALA A 543 -13.01 2.52 -22.39
CA ALA A 543 -12.88 3.94 -22.05
C ALA A 543 -11.41 4.41 -22.07
N ALA A 544 -10.51 3.61 -21.50
CA ALA A 544 -9.08 3.91 -21.42
C ALA A 544 -8.41 3.99 -22.80
N SER A 545 -8.76 3.10 -23.74
CA SER A 545 -8.24 3.11 -25.12
C SER A 545 -8.62 4.37 -25.91
N ASN A 546 -9.64 5.11 -25.46
CA ASN A 546 -10.10 6.36 -26.07
C ASN A 546 -9.52 7.61 -25.40
N ASP A 547 -8.72 7.46 -24.35
CA ASP A 547 -8.09 8.59 -23.68
C ASP A 547 -6.98 9.19 -24.55
N VAL A 548 -7.24 10.36 -25.15
CA VAL A 548 -6.30 11.06 -26.04
C VAL A 548 -5.05 11.58 -25.34
N ASN A 549 -5.09 11.71 -24.00
CA ASN A 549 -3.98 12.23 -23.22
C ASN A 549 -3.11 11.11 -22.64
N ARG A 550 -3.45 9.84 -22.82
CA ARG A 550 -2.68 8.73 -22.25
C ARG A 550 -1.24 8.71 -22.80
N PRO A 551 -0.22 8.54 -21.95
CA PRO A 551 1.16 8.41 -22.41
C PRO A 551 1.43 7.01 -23.01
N PRO A 552 2.51 6.85 -23.79
CA PRO A 552 2.96 5.51 -24.21
C PRO A 552 3.42 4.68 -22.99
N VAL A 553 3.07 3.40 -22.98
CA VAL A 553 3.49 2.46 -21.92
C VAL A 553 4.83 1.81 -22.27
N PRO A 554 5.89 1.99 -21.44
CA PRO A 554 7.22 1.50 -21.77
C PRO A 554 7.37 -0.02 -21.56
N ASP A 555 6.67 -0.62 -20.59
CA ASP A 555 6.81 -2.05 -20.27
C ASP A 555 5.52 -2.65 -19.67
N PRO A 556 4.61 -3.17 -20.51
CA PRO A 556 3.40 -3.87 -20.06
C PRO A 556 3.70 -5.13 -19.22
N GLY A 557 4.86 -5.78 -19.44
CA GLY A 557 5.27 -6.98 -18.70
C GLY A 557 5.56 -6.66 -17.24
N ARG A 558 6.27 -5.56 -16.99
CA ARG A 558 6.53 -5.08 -15.64
C ARG A 558 5.26 -4.64 -14.90
N ILE A 559 4.32 -3.98 -15.59
CA ILE A 559 3.04 -3.60 -14.98
C ILE A 559 2.28 -4.86 -14.53
N LEU A 560 2.21 -5.88 -15.38
CA LEU A 560 1.57 -7.15 -15.03
C LEU A 560 2.25 -7.86 -13.85
N ALA A 561 3.59 -7.85 -13.81
CA ALA A 561 4.33 -8.48 -12.72
C ALA A 561 4.05 -7.77 -11.39
N LEU A 562 4.18 -6.43 -11.35
CA LEU A 562 3.90 -5.63 -10.15
C LEU A 562 2.44 -5.74 -9.72
N PHE A 563 1.49 -5.78 -10.68
CA PHE A 563 0.09 -5.95 -10.36
C PHE A 563 -0.17 -7.30 -9.68
N ARG A 564 0.38 -8.39 -10.22
CA ARG A 564 0.22 -9.74 -9.65
C ARG A 564 0.89 -9.88 -8.30
N GLU A 565 2.01 -9.21 -8.10
CA GLU A 565 2.70 -9.14 -6.81
C GLU A 565 1.85 -8.42 -5.76
N LYS A 566 1.15 -7.35 -6.14
CA LYS A 566 0.38 -6.52 -5.21
C LYS A 566 -1.07 -6.96 -5.00
N PHE A 567 -1.67 -7.66 -5.96
CA PHE A 567 -3.06 -8.13 -5.84
C PHE A 567 -3.14 -9.28 -4.84
N SER A 568 -3.70 -9.01 -3.66
CA SER A 568 -3.76 -9.94 -2.53
C SER A 568 -5.18 -10.49 -2.33
N LEU A 569 -5.33 -11.83 -2.33
CA LEU A 569 -6.60 -12.45 -1.95
C LEU A 569 -6.97 -12.17 -0.49
N THR A 570 -5.96 -12.03 0.38
CA THR A 570 -6.16 -11.67 1.79
C THR A 570 -6.78 -10.27 1.92
N ASP A 571 -6.34 -9.33 1.10
CA ASP A 571 -6.88 -7.96 1.08
C ASP A 571 -8.30 -7.96 0.50
N LEU A 572 -8.58 -8.80 -0.50
CA LEU A 572 -9.92 -8.99 -1.04
C LEU A 572 -10.89 -9.58 -0.01
N ALA A 573 -10.48 -10.64 0.69
CA ALA A 573 -11.28 -11.23 1.76
C ALA A 573 -11.50 -10.23 2.91
N GLY A 574 -10.47 -9.42 3.23
CA GLY A 574 -10.59 -8.32 4.19
C GLY A 574 -11.58 -7.24 3.74
N ALA A 575 -11.53 -6.82 2.46
CA ALA A 575 -12.46 -5.85 1.89
C ALA A 575 -13.90 -6.37 1.88
N LEU A 576 -14.09 -7.65 1.57
CA LEU A 576 -15.40 -8.31 1.61
C LEU A 576 -15.96 -8.36 3.03
N ALA A 577 -15.15 -8.78 4.00
CA ALA A 577 -15.55 -8.78 5.40
C ALA A 577 -15.86 -7.35 5.89
N ALA A 578 -15.02 -6.36 5.55
CA ALA A 578 -15.25 -4.98 5.93
C ALA A 578 -16.55 -4.41 5.35
N ASP A 579 -16.84 -4.62 4.07
CA ASP A 579 -18.08 -4.18 3.42
C ASP A 579 -19.32 -4.81 4.07
N VAL A 580 -19.28 -6.13 4.27
CA VAL A 580 -20.39 -6.86 4.92
C VAL A 580 -20.53 -6.43 6.38
N ASN A 581 -19.45 -6.17 7.12
CA ASN A 581 -19.49 -5.90 8.56
C ASN A 581 -19.83 -4.43 8.91
N GLN A 582 -19.89 -3.52 7.94
CA GLN A 582 -20.35 -2.14 8.19
C GLN A 582 -21.73 -2.15 8.85
N GLN A 583 -21.86 -1.60 10.05
CA GLN A 583 -23.09 -1.72 10.85
C GLN A 583 -24.05 -0.53 10.69
N ALA A 584 -23.58 0.59 10.14
CA ALA A 584 -24.42 1.77 9.96
C ALA A 584 -25.61 1.44 9.03
N ALA A 585 -26.81 1.89 9.42
CA ALA A 585 -28.02 1.61 8.66
C ALA A 585 -27.99 2.25 7.26
N ASP A 586 -27.27 3.37 7.13
CA ASP A 586 -27.04 4.15 5.92
C ASP A 586 -25.70 3.86 5.25
N ALA A 587 -24.96 2.83 5.70
CA ALA A 587 -23.72 2.40 5.06
C ALA A 587 -23.95 2.08 3.58
N GLU A 588 -23.14 2.68 2.71
CA GLU A 588 -23.10 2.32 1.29
C GLU A 588 -22.33 1.01 1.13
N ARG A 589 -23.06 -0.12 1.21
CA ARG A 589 -22.50 -1.46 0.96
C ARG A 589 -22.53 -1.80 -0.52
N VAL A 590 -21.52 -2.53 -0.96
CA VAL A 590 -21.51 -3.21 -2.26
C VAL A 590 -22.27 -4.53 -2.17
N ILE A 591 -22.08 -5.26 -1.07
CA ILE A 591 -22.67 -6.57 -0.82
C ILE A 591 -24.00 -6.42 -0.09
N ASP A 592 -25.05 -6.96 -0.71
CA ASP A 592 -26.35 -7.14 -0.09
C ASP A 592 -26.31 -8.36 0.86
N ARG A 593 -26.52 -8.09 2.15
CA ARG A 593 -26.52 -9.10 3.22
C ARG A 593 -27.63 -10.13 3.04
N ASP A 594 -28.78 -9.75 2.50
CA ASP A 594 -29.89 -10.69 2.28
C ASP A 594 -29.56 -11.64 1.12
N LEU A 595 -28.89 -11.15 0.07
CA LEU A 595 -28.40 -12.01 -1.00
C LEU A 595 -27.30 -12.97 -0.50
N LEU A 596 -26.39 -12.48 0.34
CA LEU A 596 -25.38 -13.31 0.99
C LEU A 596 -26.01 -14.42 1.86
N ALA A 597 -26.99 -14.08 2.69
CA ALA A 597 -27.70 -15.06 3.52
C ALA A 597 -28.48 -16.09 2.69
N LYS A 598 -29.15 -15.65 1.62
CA LYS A 598 -29.86 -16.55 0.69
C LYS A 598 -28.89 -17.49 -0.02
N TRP A 599 -27.76 -16.98 -0.52
CA TRP A 599 -26.72 -17.78 -1.16
C TRP A 599 -26.10 -18.78 -0.19
N ALA A 600 -25.79 -18.36 1.05
CA ALA A 600 -25.20 -19.24 2.07
C ALA A 600 -26.16 -20.39 2.40
N SER A 601 -27.45 -20.09 2.57
CA SER A 601 -28.50 -21.09 2.81
C SER A 601 -28.64 -22.09 1.66
N ALA A 602 -28.61 -21.61 0.41
CA ALA A 602 -28.64 -22.48 -0.76
C ALA A 602 -27.38 -23.37 -0.87
N SER A 603 -26.22 -22.82 -0.51
CA SER A 603 -24.92 -23.51 -0.55
C SER A 603 -24.75 -24.53 0.59
N ALA A 604 -25.47 -24.38 1.71
CA ALA A 604 -25.53 -25.39 2.75
C ALA A 604 -26.26 -26.66 2.29
N GLY A 605 -27.28 -26.52 1.43
CA GLY A 605 -28.03 -27.65 0.87
C GLY A 605 -27.19 -28.62 0.03
N SER A 606 -26.07 -28.15 -0.54
CA SER A 606 -25.13 -28.99 -1.31
C SER A 606 -24.05 -29.65 -0.44
N GLY A 607 -24.11 -29.51 0.89
CA GLY A 607 -23.15 -30.08 1.84
C GLY A 607 -21.77 -29.42 1.81
N GLY A 608 -21.65 -28.30 1.09
CA GLY A 608 -20.38 -27.64 0.82
C GLY A 608 -20.04 -26.51 1.78
N PHE A 609 -21.03 -25.77 2.28
CA PHE A 609 -20.79 -24.51 2.99
C PHE A 609 -21.62 -24.46 4.28
N ASP A 610 -21.00 -24.08 5.39
CA ASP A 610 -21.73 -23.85 6.64
C ASP A 610 -22.40 -22.47 6.60
N ALA A 611 -23.73 -22.45 6.42
CA ALA A 611 -24.50 -21.21 6.39
C ALA A 611 -24.47 -20.45 7.73
N HIS A 612 -24.16 -21.10 8.86
CA HIS A 612 -24.02 -20.40 10.14
C HIS A 612 -22.69 -19.67 10.27
N SER A 613 -21.68 -20.05 9.48
CA SER A 613 -20.36 -19.44 9.53
C SER A 613 -20.33 -17.97 9.13
N ILE A 614 -21.32 -17.49 8.37
CA ILE A 614 -21.44 -16.08 7.95
C ILE A 614 -22.02 -15.16 9.03
N TYR A 615 -22.34 -15.68 10.21
CA TYR A 615 -22.79 -14.90 11.36
C TYR A 615 -21.68 -14.84 12.42
N PHE A 616 -21.74 -13.82 13.26
CA PHE A 616 -20.81 -13.69 14.39
C PHE A 616 -20.98 -14.86 15.35
N ASP A 617 -19.86 -15.41 15.81
CA ASP A 617 -19.80 -16.53 16.74
C ASP A 617 -18.90 -16.15 17.91
N GLU A 618 -19.48 -16.12 19.11
CA GLU A 618 -18.78 -15.73 20.34
C GLU A 618 -17.59 -16.66 20.64
N GLU A 619 -17.72 -17.96 20.33
CA GLU A 619 -16.64 -18.94 20.54
C GLU A 619 -15.45 -18.69 19.59
N ARG A 620 -15.72 -18.02 18.47
CA ARG A 620 -14.73 -17.62 17.46
C ARG A 620 -14.52 -16.11 17.40
N ALA A 621 -14.82 -15.37 18.47
CA ALA A 621 -14.72 -13.90 18.47
C ALA A 621 -13.34 -13.38 18.02
N GLY A 622 -12.27 -14.15 18.25
CA GLY A 622 -10.90 -13.83 17.82
C GLY A 622 -10.67 -13.87 16.30
N ASP A 623 -11.58 -14.48 15.53
CA ASP A 623 -11.49 -14.56 14.06
C ASP A 623 -12.07 -13.30 13.38
N PHE A 624 -12.81 -12.46 14.11
CA PHE A 624 -13.56 -11.34 13.57
C PHE A 624 -12.90 -10.00 13.90
N ASP A 625 -12.95 -9.07 12.93
CA ASP A 625 -12.57 -7.68 13.14
C ASP A 625 -13.77 -6.90 13.75
N GLY A 626 -13.93 -7.02 15.06
CA GLY A 626 -15.00 -6.36 15.83
C GLY A 626 -16.17 -7.28 16.20
N ARG A 627 -17.26 -6.67 16.70
CA ARG A 627 -18.47 -7.38 17.18
C ARG A 627 -19.73 -6.67 16.67
N PRO A 628 -20.80 -7.38 16.28
CA PRO A 628 -22.07 -6.76 15.97
C PRO A 628 -22.68 -6.08 17.20
N GLU A 629 -23.34 -4.93 16.99
CA GLU A 629 -24.00 -4.14 18.02
C GLU A 629 -25.52 -4.18 17.87
N GLY A 630 -26.22 -4.25 19.02
CA GLY A 630 -27.67 -4.11 19.11
C GLY A 630 -28.44 -5.10 18.23
N SER A 631 -29.31 -4.59 17.36
CA SER A 631 -30.11 -5.42 16.44
C SER A 631 -29.29 -6.09 15.32
N GLY A 632 -28.00 -5.78 15.20
CA GLY A 632 -27.10 -6.34 14.21
C GLY A 632 -26.64 -7.77 14.49
N GLU A 633 -26.90 -8.32 15.69
CA GLU A 633 -26.43 -9.66 16.10
C GLU A 633 -26.89 -10.80 15.18
N PHE A 634 -28.03 -10.64 14.50
CA PHE A 634 -28.60 -11.65 13.59
C PHE A 634 -28.37 -11.32 12.11
N GLN A 635 -27.51 -10.36 11.81
CA GLN A 635 -27.13 -10.02 10.44
C GLN A 635 -25.83 -10.71 10.06
N PRO A 636 -25.60 -11.00 8.76
CA PRO A 636 -24.31 -11.50 8.30
C PRO A 636 -23.15 -10.61 8.79
N PHE A 637 -22.16 -11.27 9.38
CA PHE A 637 -20.96 -10.68 9.96
C PHE A 637 -19.81 -11.68 9.72
N LEU A 638 -18.89 -11.35 8.83
CA LEU A 638 -17.88 -12.27 8.32
C LEU A 638 -16.54 -12.12 9.05
N SER A 639 -15.89 -13.24 9.32
CA SER A 639 -14.44 -13.26 9.55
C SER A 639 -13.71 -13.24 8.21
N ARG A 640 -12.43 -12.83 8.20
CA ARG A 640 -11.62 -12.86 6.98
C ARG A 640 -11.51 -14.28 6.40
N ARG A 641 -11.44 -15.29 7.26
CA ARG A 641 -11.42 -16.70 6.87
C ARG A 641 -12.70 -17.09 6.13
N VAL A 642 -13.87 -16.79 6.70
CA VAL A 642 -15.16 -17.12 6.07
C VAL A 642 -15.34 -16.33 4.77
N ALA A 643 -14.88 -15.08 4.71
CA ALA A 643 -14.89 -14.31 3.46
C ALA A 643 -14.05 -14.98 2.34
N MET A 644 -12.91 -15.59 2.67
CA MET A 644 -12.14 -16.38 1.70
C MET A 644 -12.92 -17.60 1.21
N ASP A 645 -13.56 -18.34 2.12
CA ASP A 645 -14.37 -19.51 1.77
C ASP A 645 -15.52 -19.12 0.84
N VAL A 646 -16.17 -17.98 1.09
CA VAL A 646 -17.21 -17.42 0.19
C VAL A 646 -16.64 -17.18 -1.21
N LEU A 647 -15.47 -16.54 -1.33
CA LEU A 647 -14.84 -16.26 -2.63
C LEU A 647 -14.51 -17.56 -3.38
N VAL A 648 -13.91 -18.55 -2.72
CA VAL A 648 -13.58 -19.85 -3.33
C VAL A 648 -14.84 -20.55 -3.83
N ARG A 649 -15.91 -20.56 -3.03
CA ARG A 649 -17.18 -21.22 -3.39
C ARG A 649 -17.91 -20.54 -4.53
N LEU A 650 -17.83 -19.21 -4.63
CA LEU A 650 -18.46 -18.47 -5.72
C LEU A 650 -17.79 -18.73 -7.07
N PHE A 651 -16.46 -18.88 -7.11
CA PHE A 651 -15.71 -18.79 -8.37
C PHE A 651 -14.86 -20.01 -8.75
N VAL A 652 -14.50 -20.87 -7.80
CA VAL A 652 -13.67 -22.05 -8.07
C VAL A 652 -14.52 -23.31 -8.16
N GLN A 653 -15.54 -23.41 -7.32
CA GLN A 653 -16.40 -24.58 -7.30
C GLN A 653 -17.54 -24.41 -8.30
N PRO A 654 -17.93 -25.49 -9.02
CA PRO A 654 -19.06 -25.43 -9.93
C PRO A 654 -20.31 -25.06 -9.12
N SER A 655 -20.95 -23.96 -9.51
CA SER A 655 -22.22 -23.55 -8.91
C SER A 655 -23.20 -24.73 -8.95
N PRO A 656 -23.92 -25.05 -7.86
CA PRO A 656 -24.92 -26.12 -7.85
C PRO A 656 -25.97 -25.94 -8.96
N ALA A 657 -26.28 -24.70 -9.35
CA ALA A 657 -27.15 -24.40 -10.47
C ALA A 657 -26.51 -24.79 -11.81
N ALA A 658 -25.24 -24.45 -12.03
CA ALA A 658 -24.50 -24.86 -13.23
C ALA A 658 -24.31 -26.39 -13.29
N ALA A 659 -24.16 -27.04 -12.13
CA ALA A 659 -24.11 -28.50 -12.05
C ALA A 659 -25.48 -29.14 -12.31
N ALA A 660 -26.58 -28.51 -11.86
CA ALA A 660 -27.94 -28.96 -12.12
C ALA A 660 -28.34 -28.76 -13.59
N ASP A 661 -27.98 -27.63 -14.19
CA ASP A 661 -28.19 -27.34 -15.62
C ASP A 661 -27.35 -28.29 -16.48
N ALA A 662 -26.08 -28.52 -16.14
CA ALA A 662 -25.24 -29.51 -16.83
C ALA A 662 -25.78 -30.95 -16.66
N ALA A 663 -26.34 -31.30 -15.50
CA ALA A 663 -26.97 -32.60 -15.28
C ALA A 663 -28.30 -32.72 -16.03
N ALA A 664 -29.08 -31.64 -16.17
CA ALA A 664 -30.31 -31.60 -16.96
C ALA A 664 -30.01 -31.71 -18.45
N ASP A 665 -28.96 -31.04 -18.94
CA ASP A 665 -28.49 -31.14 -20.33
C ASP A 665 -27.94 -32.54 -20.63
N ALA A 666 -27.19 -33.14 -19.71
CA ALA A 666 -26.73 -34.53 -19.83
C ALA A 666 -27.89 -35.53 -19.83
N ALA A 667 -28.89 -35.34 -18.95
CA ALA A 667 -30.09 -36.18 -18.91
C ALA A 667 -30.98 -35.99 -20.16
N ALA A 668 -31.03 -34.78 -20.74
CA ALA A 668 -31.73 -34.51 -21.99
C ALA A 668 -31.00 -35.14 -23.20
N ALA A 669 -29.67 -35.19 -23.18
CA ALA A 669 -28.87 -35.88 -24.19
C ALA A 669 -29.05 -37.41 -24.13
N ASP A 670 -29.15 -37.99 -22.93
CA ASP A 670 -29.44 -39.42 -22.73
C ASP A 670 -30.91 -39.80 -22.98
N ALA A 671 -31.84 -38.84 -22.90
CA ALA A 671 -33.27 -39.05 -23.15
C ALA A 671 -33.67 -38.93 -24.62
N ALA A 672 -32.75 -38.69 -25.55
CA ALA A 672 -33.04 -38.74 -26.99
C ALA A 672 -33.17 -40.21 -27.44
N PRO A 673 -34.37 -40.70 -27.81
CA PRO A 673 -34.53 -42.10 -28.19
C PRO A 673 -33.90 -42.36 -29.57
N ASP A 674 -33.05 -43.39 -29.60
CA ASP A 674 -32.59 -44.08 -30.81
C ASP A 674 -33.79 -44.51 -31.66
N ALA A 675 -34.16 -43.68 -32.62
CA ALA A 675 -35.22 -43.96 -33.59
C ALA A 675 -34.67 -43.78 -35.01
N ALA A 676 -33.78 -44.68 -35.45
CA ALA A 676 -33.49 -44.87 -36.86
C ALA A 676 -32.83 -46.22 -37.15
N ALA A 677 -33.60 -47.32 -37.12
CA ALA A 677 -33.25 -48.54 -37.84
C ALA A 677 -34.50 -49.38 -38.15
N ALA A 678 -35.13 -49.13 -39.31
CA ALA A 678 -35.89 -50.15 -40.04
C ALA A 678 -36.15 -49.73 -41.50
N ASP A 679 -35.51 -50.48 -42.39
CA ASP A 679 -35.98 -51.01 -43.68
C ASP A 679 -36.21 -50.17 -44.96
N ALA A 680 -35.36 -50.54 -45.93
CA ALA A 680 -35.68 -51.06 -47.28
C ALA A 680 -35.98 -50.10 -48.46
N ALA A 681 -35.06 -50.15 -49.44
CA ALA A 681 -35.25 -49.81 -50.86
C ALA A 681 -36.04 -50.92 -51.61
N PRO A 682 -36.31 -50.90 -52.94
CA PRO A 682 -35.97 -49.92 -53.99
C PRO A 682 -37.07 -49.62 -55.07
N ASP A 683 -36.72 -48.72 -56.00
CA ASP A 683 -37.01 -48.74 -57.47
C ASP A 683 -38.13 -47.91 -58.16
N ALA A 684 -37.71 -47.37 -59.33
CA ALA A 684 -38.44 -47.01 -60.58
C ALA A 684 -39.23 -45.67 -60.81
N SER A 685 -38.67 -44.85 -61.73
CA SER A 685 -39.25 -44.09 -62.89
C SER A 685 -40.50 -43.17 -62.72
N THR A 686 -40.52 -41.91 -63.17
CA THR A 686 -40.62 -41.45 -64.57
C THR A 686 -40.57 -39.90 -64.71
N ALA A 687 -40.28 -39.44 -65.94
CA ALA A 687 -40.27 -38.12 -66.62
C ALA A 687 -41.29 -37.03 -66.17
N ASP A 688 -41.18 -35.71 -66.42
CA ASP A 688 -40.88 -34.96 -67.67
C ASP A 688 -40.57 -33.46 -67.32
N ALA A 689 -39.51 -32.83 -67.84
CA ALA A 689 -39.45 -31.88 -68.97
C ALA A 689 -39.82 -30.39 -68.69
N ALA A 690 -38.80 -29.50 -68.76
CA ALA A 690 -38.70 -28.39 -69.74
C ALA A 690 -37.51 -27.45 -69.40
N ALA A 691 -36.73 -27.10 -70.41
CA ALA A 691 -35.43 -26.42 -70.36
C ALA A 691 -35.48 -25.03 -71.10
N PRO A 692 -34.35 -24.40 -71.54
CA PRO A 692 -33.72 -23.17 -71.02
C PRO A 692 -33.57 -22.11 -72.17
N PRO A 693 -32.44 -21.38 -72.49
CA PRO A 693 -31.24 -20.82 -71.81
C PRO A 693 -31.04 -19.30 -72.25
N PRO A 694 -29.85 -18.62 -72.42
CA PRO A 694 -28.40 -18.94 -72.29
C PRO A 694 -27.53 -17.89 -71.52
N ARG A 695 -26.22 -17.99 -71.19
CA ARG A 695 -25.00 -18.81 -71.44
C ARG A 695 -23.87 -17.95 -72.07
N ALA A 696 -22.71 -17.83 -71.38
CA ALA A 696 -21.32 -17.74 -71.89
C ALA A 696 -20.40 -17.21 -70.75
N GLY A 697 -19.17 -17.67 -70.46
CA GLY A 697 -18.31 -18.75 -70.98
C GLY A 697 -16.87 -18.58 -70.47
N LYS A 698 -16.24 -19.71 -70.05
CA LYS A 698 -14.81 -20.15 -70.13
C LYS A 698 -13.65 -19.16 -69.78
N GLY A 699 -12.55 -19.55 -69.13
CA GLY A 699 -12.06 -20.86 -68.67
C GLY A 699 -10.55 -20.85 -68.33
N GLY A 700 -10.06 -21.98 -67.78
CA GLY A 700 -8.65 -22.44 -67.75
C GLY A 700 -7.71 -21.76 -66.73
N GLY A 701 -6.82 -22.40 -65.98
CA GLY A 701 -6.37 -23.79 -65.91
C GLY A 701 -4.88 -23.86 -65.53
N ARG A 702 -4.58 -24.57 -64.42
CA ARG A 702 -3.33 -25.30 -64.04
C ARG A 702 -2.07 -24.56 -63.53
N ARG A 703 -1.67 -24.99 -62.30
CA ARG A 703 -0.36 -25.55 -61.82
C ARG A 703 0.93 -24.76 -62.19
N ARG A 704 1.87 -24.44 -61.28
CA ARG A 704 2.67 -25.34 -60.39
C ARG A 704 3.71 -24.49 -59.59
N ARG A 705 4.00 -24.90 -58.35
CA ARG A 705 5.27 -24.89 -57.58
C ARG A 705 6.33 -23.76 -57.69
N GLY A 706 6.83 -23.35 -56.51
CA GLY A 706 8.20 -22.85 -56.24
C GLY A 706 8.17 -21.67 -55.25
N LYS A 707 8.46 -21.80 -53.95
CA LYS A 707 9.77 -22.04 -53.28
C LYS A 707 10.80 -20.93 -53.57
N GLY A 708 11.17 -20.16 -52.55
CA GLY A 708 12.29 -19.20 -52.58
C GLY A 708 11.91 -17.88 -51.89
N LYS A 709 12.14 -17.73 -50.58
CA LYS A 709 13.39 -17.29 -49.94
C LYS A 709 13.52 -15.76 -49.97
N ALA A 710 13.30 -15.17 -48.78
CA ALA A 710 13.56 -13.79 -48.45
C ALA A 710 15.06 -13.52 -48.49
N GLU A 711 15.44 -12.39 -49.06
CA GLU A 711 16.68 -11.68 -48.74
C GLU A 711 16.47 -10.19 -49.03
N ALA A 712 17.11 -9.40 -48.18
CA ALA A 712 16.95 -7.98 -47.98
C ALA A 712 17.43 -7.13 -49.17
N GLY A 713 16.90 -5.91 -49.24
CA GLY A 713 17.41 -4.83 -50.07
C GLY A 713 16.84 -3.51 -49.58
N GLU A 714 17.57 -2.84 -48.70
CA GLU A 714 17.47 -1.40 -48.50
C GLU A 714 17.77 -0.72 -49.84
N ASP A 715 16.92 0.21 -50.28
CA ASP A 715 17.38 1.25 -51.18
C ASP A 715 16.58 2.55 -51.04
N ALA A 716 17.33 3.64 -51.12
CA ALA A 716 16.90 5.00 -50.91
C ALA A 716 16.02 5.51 -52.06
N GLY A 717 14.95 6.24 -51.72
CA GLY A 717 14.06 6.88 -52.70
C GLY A 717 13.67 8.29 -52.28
N LYS A 718 14.44 9.28 -52.74
CA LYS A 718 14.02 10.69 -52.79
C LYS A 718 12.75 10.81 -53.65
N GLY A 719 11.72 11.46 -53.12
CA GLY A 719 10.52 11.82 -53.87
C GLY A 719 10.09 13.25 -53.55
N GLU A 720 10.41 14.18 -54.45
CA GLU A 720 9.85 15.52 -54.49
C GLU A 720 8.35 15.46 -54.77
N GLY A 721 7.55 16.14 -53.94
CA GLY A 721 6.10 16.29 -54.13
C GLY A 721 5.65 17.73 -53.93
N LYS A 722 5.69 18.52 -55.02
CA LYS A 722 5.10 19.86 -55.09
C LYS A 722 3.56 19.77 -55.03
N GLY A 723 2.95 20.19 -53.93
CA GLY A 723 1.51 20.42 -53.81
C GLY A 723 1.19 21.89 -53.56
N LYS A 724 0.81 22.62 -54.61
CA LYS A 724 0.29 24.00 -54.52
C LYS A 724 -1.14 23.97 -53.98
N GLY A 725 -1.38 24.55 -52.80
CA GLY A 725 -2.72 24.88 -52.29
C GLY A 725 -2.81 26.35 -51.92
N LYS A 726 -3.41 27.18 -52.78
CA LYS A 726 -3.72 28.59 -52.51
C LYS A 726 -5.01 28.66 -51.68
N GLY A 727 -4.92 29.16 -50.45
CA GLY A 727 -6.07 29.53 -49.63
C GLY A 727 -5.90 30.93 -49.06
N LYS A 728 -6.66 31.89 -49.60
CA LYS A 728 -6.72 33.29 -49.14
C LYS A 728 -7.47 33.36 -47.82
N GLY A 729 -6.87 33.96 -46.79
CA GLY A 729 -7.54 34.32 -45.53
C GLY A 729 -7.10 35.71 -45.08
N LYS A 730 -8.05 36.64 -45.01
CA LYS A 730 -7.88 38.09 -44.89
C LYS A 730 -7.37 38.49 -43.49
N GLY A 731 -6.37 39.38 -43.47
CA GLY A 731 -5.98 40.12 -42.27
C GLY A 731 -7.08 41.08 -41.81
N ARG A 732 -7.26 41.16 -40.49
CA ARG A 732 -7.97 42.26 -39.83
C ARG A 732 -6.99 43.06 -38.99
N LYS A 733 -7.07 44.38 -39.21
CA LYS A 733 -6.31 45.45 -38.61
C LYS A 733 -6.63 45.56 -37.11
N SER A 734 -5.59 45.74 -36.31
CA SER A 734 -5.65 46.33 -34.97
C SER A 734 -5.86 47.84 -35.09
N GLY A 735 -6.77 48.36 -34.25
CA GLY A 735 -7.02 49.78 -34.08
C GLY A 735 -7.40 50.06 -32.63
N ASP A 736 -6.53 50.82 -31.96
CA ASP A 736 -6.70 51.78 -30.87
C ASP A 736 -7.89 51.68 -29.90
N ALA A 737 -7.58 51.62 -28.60
CA ALA A 737 -7.69 52.77 -27.68
C ALA A 737 -7.69 52.30 -26.21
N ALA A 738 -6.77 52.81 -25.40
CA ALA A 738 -7.01 53.15 -23.99
C ALA A 738 -5.81 53.91 -23.40
N GLN A 739 -5.93 55.23 -23.32
CA GLN A 739 -5.19 56.09 -22.41
C GLN A 739 -5.73 55.90 -20.98
N SER A 740 -4.86 55.47 -20.08
CA SER A 740 -4.75 55.91 -18.67
C SER A 740 -3.54 55.14 -18.11
N GLY A 741 -2.51 55.70 -17.49
CA GLY A 741 -2.44 56.88 -16.66
C GLY A 741 -2.00 56.42 -15.27
N GLY A 742 -0.69 56.39 -15.01
CA GLY A 742 -0.18 56.46 -13.62
C GLY A 742 0.96 55.52 -13.21
N ARG A 743 2.07 56.17 -12.82
CA ARG A 743 3.07 55.74 -11.81
C ARG A 743 3.95 54.54 -12.21
N GLY A 744 5.23 54.67 -12.56
CA GLY A 744 6.26 55.56 -12.04
C GLY A 744 6.94 54.95 -10.82
N ARG A 745 8.04 54.20 -11.01
CA ARG A 745 9.26 54.28 -10.17
C ARG A 745 10.42 53.48 -10.79
N GLY A 746 11.56 54.16 -10.84
CA GLY A 746 12.76 53.78 -11.57
C GLY A 746 13.57 52.66 -10.95
N ARG A 747 14.34 52.04 -11.83
CA ARG A 747 15.50 51.18 -11.59
C ARG A 747 16.57 51.94 -10.78
N GLY A 748 17.31 51.21 -9.95
CA GLY A 748 18.59 51.66 -9.40
C GLY A 748 19.49 50.47 -9.06
N ARG A 749 20.44 50.18 -9.96
CA ARG A 749 21.64 49.38 -9.71
C ARG A 749 22.74 50.29 -9.13
N GLY A 750 23.61 49.75 -8.28
CA GLY A 750 24.82 50.38 -7.74
C GLY A 750 25.11 49.74 -6.37
N ASP A 751 26.00 48.76 -6.20
CA ASP A 751 27.43 48.64 -6.52
C ASP A 751 28.36 49.41 -5.56
N ALA A 752 29.28 48.64 -4.97
CA ALA A 752 30.52 48.95 -4.23
C ALA A 752 30.55 50.09 -3.19
N GLY A 753 30.63 49.73 -1.91
CA GLY A 753 31.11 50.59 -0.81
C GLY A 753 32.43 50.09 -0.21
N LYS A 754 33.51 50.84 -0.41
CA LYS A 754 34.77 50.80 0.36
C LYS A 754 35.08 52.20 0.90
N GLY A 755 35.60 52.28 2.13
CA GLY A 755 36.22 53.46 2.74
C GLY A 755 35.55 53.85 4.06
N GLN A 756 36.12 53.48 5.21
CA GLN A 756 37.18 54.16 5.99
C GLN A 756 36.77 55.46 6.71
N GLY A 757 37.05 55.51 8.01
CA GLY A 757 37.07 56.69 8.89
C GLY A 757 36.24 56.46 10.17
N ARG A 758 36.84 56.08 11.31
CA ARG A 758 37.38 56.95 12.40
C ARG A 758 36.37 58.05 12.80
N SER A 759 36.00 58.33 14.04
CA SER A 759 36.47 58.04 15.42
C SER A 759 35.42 58.72 16.34
N SER A 760 35.09 58.26 17.55
CA SER A 760 35.76 58.73 18.78
C SER A 760 34.99 58.24 20.04
N SER A 761 35.76 57.83 21.07
CA SER A 761 35.62 57.97 22.55
C SER A 761 34.21 58.06 23.19
N ASN A 762 33.82 57.40 24.30
CA ASN A 762 34.41 57.10 25.62
C ASN A 762 33.34 56.21 26.34
N ALA A 763 33.51 55.44 27.42
CA ALA A 763 34.59 55.10 28.34
C ALA A 763 34.20 53.80 29.08
N ALA A 764 35.23 53.03 29.45
CA ALA A 764 35.40 52.06 30.55
C ALA A 764 34.21 51.65 31.44
N GLN A 765 34.00 50.33 31.59
CA GLN A 765 34.19 49.65 32.88
C GLN A 765 34.43 48.14 32.73
N GLU A 766 35.19 47.61 33.69
CA GLU A 766 35.93 46.35 33.75
C GLU A 766 35.05 45.09 33.84
N GLY A 767 35.62 43.95 33.42
CA GLY A 767 35.06 42.62 33.69
C GLY A 767 35.66 41.53 32.82
N GLY A 768 36.81 41.01 33.23
CA GLY A 768 37.57 39.99 32.49
C GLY A 768 36.77 38.73 32.17
N ARG A 769 36.70 38.38 30.88
CA ARG A 769 36.22 37.08 30.42
C ARG A 769 37.41 36.20 30.06
N GLY A 770 37.66 35.19 30.90
CA GLY A 770 38.51 34.06 30.58
C GLY A 770 37.97 33.31 29.37
N ARG A 771 38.82 33.09 28.37
CA ARG A 771 38.52 32.22 27.24
C ARG A 771 38.69 30.76 27.67
N GLY A 772 37.62 30.15 28.15
CA GLY A 772 37.49 28.69 28.22
C GLY A 772 37.23 28.14 26.82
N ARG A 773 38.25 27.58 26.17
CA ARG A 773 38.06 26.70 25.00
C ARG A 773 37.43 25.38 25.50
N GLY A 774 36.12 25.26 25.39
CA GLY A 774 35.42 23.98 25.51
C GLY A 774 35.86 23.07 24.36
N ARG A 775 36.63 22.02 24.70
CA ARG A 775 36.88 20.88 23.81
C ARG A 775 35.56 20.10 23.69
N ASN A 776 34.94 20.10 22.51
CA ASN A 776 33.92 19.12 22.17
C ASN A 776 34.59 17.74 22.15
N GLY A 777 34.31 16.94 23.18
CA GLY A 777 34.72 15.55 23.25
C GLY A 777 33.85 14.71 22.32
N THR A 778 34.29 14.51 21.09
CA THR A 778 33.81 13.41 20.26
C THR A 778 34.30 12.09 20.89
N LYS A 779 33.42 11.35 21.56
CA LYS A 779 33.66 9.94 21.88
C LYS A 779 33.70 9.18 20.55
N ARG A 780 34.90 8.86 20.07
CA ARG A 780 35.10 7.88 18.99
C ARG A 780 34.93 6.50 19.60
N VAL A 781 33.94 5.76 19.15
CA VAL A 781 33.89 4.30 19.34
C VAL A 781 34.95 3.73 18.40
N TRP A 782 36.05 3.23 18.96
CA TRP A 782 37.03 2.46 18.20
C TRP A 782 36.57 1.01 18.17
N VAL A 783 36.14 0.54 17.01
CA VAL A 783 36.11 -0.91 16.73
C VAL A 783 37.57 -1.33 16.53
N VAL A 784 38.19 -1.85 17.59
CA VAL A 784 39.55 -2.40 17.53
C VAL A 784 39.46 -3.75 16.81
N LYS A 785 39.85 -3.77 15.54
CA LYS A 785 40.11 -5.00 14.81
C LYS A 785 41.40 -5.61 15.35
N VAL A 786 41.29 -6.53 16.30
CA VAL A 786 42.44 -7.31 16.79
C VAL A 786 42.89 -8.21 15.63
N ARG A 787 44.11 -7.97 15.13
CA ARG A 787 44.80 -8.94 14.27
C ARG A 787 45.40 -10.01 15.19
N PRO A 788 45.32 -11.31 14.83
CA PRO A 788 46.07 -12.33 15.54
C PRO A 788 47.56 -12.13 15.20
N GLU A 789 48.36 -11.80 16.19
CA GLU A 789 49.82 -11.96 16.11
C GLU A 789 50.16 -13.38 16.55
N GLU A 790 51.01 -14.02 15.74
CA GLU A 790 51.62 -15.32 15.98
C GLU A 790 52.49 -15.28 17.26
N ASN A 791 52.20 -16.20 18.19
CA ASN A 791 53.19 -16.93 18.99
C ASN A 791 52.55 -18.17 19.61
#